data_AF-A0A7C2M2R7-F1
#
_entry.id   AF-A0A7C2M2R7-F1
#
_cell.length_a   1.000
_cell.length_b   1.000
_cell.length_c   1.000
_cell.angle_alpha   90.00
_cell.angle_beta   90.00
_cell.angle_gamma   90.00
#
_symmetry.space_group_name_H-M   'P 1'
#
loop_
_entity.id
_entity.type
_entity.pdbx_description
1 polymer ?
#
loop_
_entity_poly.entity_id
_entity_poly.type
_entity_poly.pdbx_seq_one_letter_code
_entity_poly.pdbx_strand_id
1 'polypeptide(L)'
;MRLWRASLMLVVLSSTSLWAGTDYYALVIRSSQPPDSFLVEKFKLSGKDKLYELPQPTSLSKSQYEHLPVVSFADVYAFRVAQGHLEVRTRAGRQLAGLPQDHKPWPKGPLEGAVIIRGSSFSGRMAGSKQTVSALLKEGWTIYMFPSRPGDDAVAFALAETQNAEETWQDFLARFPGSPQVPAARQALALAYLQRAQQAATRYQEALREQKPGYTNLLEARQWFNRIRPLNVQASTVTDFEAVLNQLETELRQALQQARLQAENADFPGALALLEPLRGFREEFPDLAATLEDIHLLAARHHLNQARARLAQIQFDEADRELNTAASYQALPEIPPARREIEQARLLYQRQQEIQQARDRARQAMARNDYAAAFDLLGPLAPRYTDDSKLQEEFATLRRLFTQSVLGQAGEVEKLHTPIRGPADLEVVLRLHGHFRRLSEFESAPALTVWRDRLSLHLADYYRRRAADIAKRQGPELIALGFAYLQQAQHFTLNKYELPELAARRAGLENQLGLRVALNFRDLTPEATGQYLVAELSAQVGSSLQGAGFLHLELLEARSDRAGPPGLELIVELLEVSVRDDAQEEAVRSEYSAGFRQVPNPGWREAKTAYDRAVEDYEQLRARLEQNRRQKKYSDKQRQADDAALAAAQSVLKDAKVKLDALPAFEEQEDIRPYEFVRRRLTRTALLRLTSRWVNTATGAREAQQLLEVKEPATSVETAGVHPADQQGHRNQPASLPEAAILRGRVLRKIEQQVTERALDYLKAVVERDFLRAQQLAQQAGPEAAGEHYLRFLFNSPRGDPRRLQARDYLERQLYFVALEEWLAVPGDPAAR
;
A
#
# COMPACT_ATOMS: atom_id res chain seq x y z
N MET A 1 39.02 -19.02 -44.85
CA MET A 1 40.05 -19.46 -45.83
C MET A 1 41.38 -18.84 -45.42
N ARG A 2 42.46 -19.64 -45.36
CA ARG A 2 43.87 -19.33 -44.97
C ARG A 2 44.10 -19.10 -43.46
N LEU A 3 44.49 -20.11 -42.69
CA LEU A 3 45.86 -20.64 -42.43
C LEU A 3 46.74 -19.65 -41.67
N TRP A 4 47.02 -19.93 -40.39
CA TRP A 4 48.35 -19.79 -39.79
C TRP A 4 48.56 -20.96 -38.80
N ARG A 5 49.53 -21.81 -39.14
CA ARG A 5 50.04 -22.94 -38.33
C ARG A 5 51.18 -22.40 -37.47
N ALA A 6 51.18 -22.69 -36.18
CA ALA A 6 52.39 -22.59 -35.35
C ALA A 6 52.59 -23.92 -34.63
N SER A 7 53.72 -24.54 -34.97
CA SER A 7 54.21 -25.84 -34.55
C SER A 7 54.50 -25.90 -33.05
N LEU A 8 53.98 -26.92 -32.35
CA LEU A 8 54.54 -27.37 -31.08
C LEU A 8 55.39 -28.61 -31.36
N MET A 9 56.72 -28.45 -31.26
CA MET A 9 57.68 -29.53 -31.37
C MET A 9 57.49 -30.50 -30.20
N LEU A 10 56.94 -31.67 -30.50
CA LEU A 10 56.90 -32.82 -29.61
C LEU A 10 58.29 -33.48 -29.64
N VAL A 11 59.11 -33.25 -28.62
CA VAL A 11 60.31 -34.07 -28.40
C VAL A 11 59.83 -35.43 -27.91
N VAL A 12 59.74 -36.40 -28.82
CA VAL A 12 59.55 -37.82 -28.50
C VAL A 12 60.88 -38.35 -27.98
N LEU A 13 61.08 -38.30 -26.67
CA LEU A 13 62.05 -39.15 -25.99
C LEU A 13 61.37 -40.49 -25.73
N SER A 14 61.56 -41.43 -26.67
CA SER A 14 61.21 -42.83 -26.47
C SER A 14 62.20 -43.46 -25.48
N SER A 15 61.90 -43.39 -24.19
CA SER A 15 62.56 -44.21 -23.17
C SER A 15 61.90 -45.58 -23.14
N THR A 16 62.54 -46.58 -23.76
CA THR A 16 62.27 -47.99 -23.48
C THR A 16 62.80 -48.31 -22.07
N SER A 17 61.92 -48.34 -21.08
CA SER A 17 62.25 -48.83 -19.74
C SER A 17 61.91 -50.32 -19.62
N LEU A 18 62.96 -51.10 -19.34
CA LEU A 18 62.87 -52.49 -18.89
C LEU A 18 62.05 -52.57 -17.58
N TRP A 19 61.08 -53.47 -17.54
CA TRP A 19 60.13 -53.65 -16.45
C TRP A 19 60.79 -54.26 -15.20
N ALA A 20 61.30 -53.40 -14.31
CA ALA A 20 61.34 -53.67 -12.88
C ALA A 20 60.05 -53.08 -12.27
N GLY A 21 59.35 -53.82 -11.41
CA GLY A 21 58.05 -53.41 -10.84
C GLY A 21 58.11 -51.99 -10.27
N THR A 22 57.38 -51.07 -10.90
CA THR A 22 57.44 -49.64 -10.57
C THR A 22 56.67 -49.42 -9.27
N ASP A 23 57.41 -49.12 -8.19
CA ASP A 23 56.79 -48.81 -6.90
C ASP A 23 56.23 -47.37 -6.95
N TYR A 24 54.90 -47.23 -6.94
CA TYR A 24 54.23 -45.93 -6.92
C TYR A 24 54.13 -45.35 -5.50
N TYR A 25 54.19 -44.03 -5.41
CA TYR A 25 53.90 -43.26 -4.21
C TYR A 25 52.49 -42.70 -4.31
N ALA A 26 51.71 -42.84 -3.25
CA ALA A 26 50.36 -42.30 -3.16
C ALA A 26 50.24 -41.36 -1.95
N LEU A 27 49.89 -40.10 -2.21
CA LEU A 27 49.50 -39.17 -1.15
C LEU A 27 48.00 -39.33 -0.91
N VAL A 28 47.64 -39.83 0.27
CA VAL A 28 46.25 -40.01 0.68
C VAL A 28 45.83 -38.81 1.52
N ILE A 29 44.88 -38.02 1.01
CA ILE A 29 44.30 -36.87 1.71
C ILE A 29 42.90 -37.27 2.19
N ARG A 30 42.69 -37.22 3.50
CA ARG A 30 41.42 -37.57 4.14
C ARG A 30 40.49 -36.36 4.13
N SER A 31 39.19 -36.62 3.98
CA SER A 31 38.15 -35.62 4.18
C SER A 31 37.94 -35.31 5.68
N SER A 32 38.92 -34.67 6.31
CA SER A 32 38.84 -34.13 7.68
C SER A 32 39.05 -32.61 7.66
N GLN A 33 38.64 -31.89 8.71
CA GLN A 33 38.95 -30.47 8.90
C GLN A 33 39.77 -30.29 10.18
N PRO A 34 41.07 -29.89 10.10
CA PRO A 34 41.86 -29.69 8.88
C PRO A 34 42.15 -31.02 8.15
N PRO A 35 42.46 -30.99 6.84
CA PRO A 35 42.74 -32.19 6.07
C PRO A 35 44.03 -32.85 6.55
N ASP A 36 43.90 -34.11 6.97
CA ASP A 36 45.02 -34.99 7.33
C ASP A 36 45.53 -35.72 6.08
N SER A 37 46.85 -35.79 5.93
CA SER A 37 47.47 -36.45 4.77
C SER A 37 48.66 -37.31 5.16
N PHE A 38 48.85 -38.41 4.42
CA PHE A 38 49.97 -39.30 4.63
C PHE A 38 50.43 -39.92 3.30
N LEU A 39 51.73 -40.17 3.19
CA LEU A 39 52.37 -40.69 1.99
C LEU A 39 52.62 -42.20 2.11
N VAL A 40 52.20 -42.95 1.09
CA VAL A 40 52.31 -44.41 1.02
C VAL A 40 53.19 -44.81 -0.17
N GLU A 41 54.26 -45.56 0.09
CA GLU A 41 55.14 -46.14 -0.92
C GLU A 41 54.69 -47.56 -1.29
N LYS A 42 55.05 -48.00 -2.50
CA LYS A 42 54.62 -49.30 -3.07
C LYS A 42 53.10 -49.45 -3.04
N PHE A 43 52.39 -48.36 -3.34
CA PHE A 43 50.94 -48.30 -3.25
C PHE A 43 50.28 -49.32 -4.19
N LYS A 44 49.36 -50.10 -3.64
CA LYS A 44 48.53 -51.04 -4.39
C LYS A 44 47.08 -50.83 -3.99
N LEU A 45 46.17 -50.90 -4.96
CA LEU A 45 44.74 -50.93 -4.70
C LEU A 45 44.21 -52.34 -5.00
N SER A 46 43.60 -52.97 -4.00
CA SER A 46 43.18 -54.37 -4.08
C SER A 46 44.32 -55.31 -4.51
N GLY A 47 45.57 -54.98 -4.14
CA GLY A 47 46.76 -55.77 -4.47
C GLY A 47 47.30 -55.58 -5.90
N LYS A 48 46.70 -54.68 -6.69
CA LYS A 48 47.11 -54.34 -8.06
C LYS A 48 47.61 -52.90 -8.17
N ASP A 49 48.34 -52.65 -9.24
CA ASP A 49 48.91 -51.37 -9.67
C ASP A 49 48.12 -50.75 -10.84
N LYS A 50 46.87 -51.19 -11.03
CA LYS A 50 45.99 -50.78 -12.12
C LYS A 50 44.54 -50.68 -11.64
N LEU A 51 43.76 -49.92 -12.39
CA LEU A 51 42.30 -49.76 -12.24
C LEU A 51 41.60 -50.30 -13.49
N TYR A 52 40.30 -50.55 -13.38
CA TYR A 52 39.40 -50.67 -14.51
C TYR A 52 38.71 -49.34 -14.78
N GLU A 53 38.56 -48.97 -16.05
CA GLU A 53 37.71 -47.87 -16.51
C GLU A 53 36.26 -48.37 -16.58
N LEU A 54 35.37 -47.64 -15.93
CA LEU A 54 33.94 -47.90 -15.90
C LEU A 54 33.25 -46.93 -16.85
N PRO A 55 32.78 -47.38 -18.04
CA PRO A 55 32.18 -46.49 -19.03
C PRO A 55 30.84 -45.90 -18.57
N GLN A 56 30.05 -46.63 -17.76
CA GLN A 56 28.80 -46.14 -17.17
C GLN A 56 28.56 -46.77 -15.78
N PRO A 57 27.94 -46.05 -14.83
CA PRO A 57 27.59 -46.59 -13.52
C PRO A 57 26.44 -47.60 -13.65
N THR A 58 26.78 -48.88 -13.78
CA THR A 58 25.83 -50.00 -13.88
C THR A 58 26.29 -51.18 -13.04
N SER A 59 25.37 -52.06 -12.65
CA SER A 59 25.70 -53.34 -12.03
C SER A 59 26.45 -54.23 -13.02
N LEU A 60 27.63 -54.70 -12.66
CA LEU A 60 28.51 -55.51 -13.50
C LEU A 60 28.39 -56.98 -13.10
N SER A 61 28.32 -57.89 -14.06
CA SER A 61 28.64 -59.30 -13.82
C SER A 61 30.15 -59.52 -13.69
N LYS A 62 30.58 -60.66 -13.12
CA LYS A 62 32.01 -61.01 -13.01
C LYS A 62 32.72 -60.95 -14.36
N SER A 63 32.10 -61.51 -15.39
CA SER A 63 32.63 -61.52 -16.75
C SER A 63 32.79 -60.11 -17.30
N GLN A 64 31.78 -59.24 -17.16
CA GLN A 64 31.87 -57.84 -17.60
C GLN A 64 32.99 -57.09 -16.88
N TYR A 65 33.12 -57.28 -15.56
CA TYR A 65 34.16 -56.65 -14.74
C TYR A 65 35.58 -57.10 -15.12
N GLU A 66 35.79 -58.39 -15.40
CA GLU A 66 37.10 -58.94 -15.83
C GLU A 66 37.52 -58.46 -17.22
N HIS A 67 36.59 -57.97 -18.04
CA HIS A 67 36.84 -57.48 -19.40
C HIS A 67 36.80 -55.94 -19.51
N LEU A 68 36.70 -55.21 -18.40
CA LEU A 68 36.75 -53.75 -18.44
C LEU A 68 38.12 -53.24 -18.95
N PRO A 69 38.17 -52.10 -19.64
CA PRO A 69 39.43 -51.49 -20.05
C PRO A 69 40.31 -51.19 -18.84
N VAL A 70 41.60 -51.49 -18.93
CA VAL A 70 42.55 -51.31 -17.83
C VAL A 70 43.22 -49.94 -17.92
N VAL A 71 43.28 -49.21 -16.81
CA VAL A 71 44.01 -47.96 -16.65
C VAL A 71 45.19 -48.20 -15.71
N SER A 72 46.41 -47.97 -16.19
CA SER A 72 47.62 -48.14 -15.37
C SER A 72 47.76 -47.00 -14.36
N PHE A 73 48.27 -47.26 -13.15
CA PHE A 73 48.63 -46.17 -12.22
C PHE A 73 49.69 -45.20 -12.78
N ALA A 74 50.47 -45.62 -13.78
CA ALA A 74 51.32 -44.72 -14.55
C ALA A 74 50.53 -43.57 -15.16
N ASP A 75 49.33 -43.87 -15.66
CA ASP A 75 48.46 -42.93 -16.35
C ASP A 75 47.53 -42.17 -15.40
N VAL A 76 47.42 -42.60 -14.14
CA VAL A 76 46.59 -41.95 -13.12
C VAL A 76 47.36 -40.78 -12.48
N TYR A 77 46.72 -39.61 -12.44
CA TYR A 77 47.21 -38.45 -11.71
C TYR A 77 46.64 -38.42 -10.28
N ALA A 78 45.32 -38.52 -10.16
CA ALA A 78 44.63 -38.60 -8.88
C ALA A 78 43.32 -39.36 -9.03
N PHE A 79 42.77 -39.85 -7.93
CA PHE A 79 41.39 -40.30 -7.90
C PHE A 79 40.71 -39.95 -6.58
N ARG A 80 39.42 -39.64 -6.66
CA ARG A 80 38.58 -39.29 -5.52
C ARG A 80 37.50 -40.33 -5.31
N VAL A 81 37.26 -40.71 -4.07
CA VAL A 81 36.11 -41.53 -3.69
C VAL A 81 34.92 -40.59 -3.52
N ALA A 82 33.98 -40.60 -4.48
CA ALA A 82 32.82 -39.73 -4.49
C ALA A 82 31.57 -40.50 -4.95
N GLN A 83 30.49 -40.40 -4.18
CA GLN A 83 29.19 -41.02 -4.44
C GLN A 83 29.28 -42.53 -4.70
N GLY A 84 30.21 -43.24 -4.03
CA GLY A 84 30.43 -44.66 -4.28
C GLY A 84 31.12 -44.97 -5.62
N HIS A 85 31.75 -44.00 -6.28
CA HIS A 85 32.57 -44.21 -7.47
C HIS A 85 34.00 -43.71 -7.23
N LEU A 86 34.97 -44.22 -8.01
CA LEU A 86 36.29 -43.59 -8.09
C LEU A 86 36.28 -42.62 -9.26
N GLU A 87 36.25 -41.33 -8.98
CA GLU A 87 36.48 -40.31 -10.01
C GLU A 87 37.98 -40.25 -10.27
N VAL A 88 38.43 -40.86 -11.36
CA VAL A 88 39.84 -40.94 -11.74
C VAL A 88 40.16 -39.82 -12.71
N ARG A 89 41.18 -39.03 -12.39
CA ARG A 89 41.81 -38.07 -13.31
C ARG A 89 43.13 -38.64 -13.79
N THR A 90 43.27 -38.82 -15.10
CA THR A 90 44.52 -39.27 -15.71
C THR A 90 45.52 -38.11 -15.86
N ARG A 91 46.80 -38.43 -16.07
CA ARG A 91 47.85 -37.44 -16.38
C ARG A 91 47.63 -36.74 -17.71
N ALA A 92 46.88 -37.38 -18.62
CA ALA A 92 46.42 -36.76 -19.86
C ALA A 92 45.21 -35.83 -19.67
N GLY A 93 44.74 -35.64 -18.42
CA GLY A 93 43.61 -34.75 -18.08
C GLY A 93 42.23 -35.37 -18.31
N ARG A 94 42.13 -36.66 -18.66
CA ARG A 94 40.84 -37.35 -18.83
C ARG A 94 40.23 -37.66 -17.47
N GLN A 95 38.98 -37.28 -17.25
CA GLN A 95 38.18 -37.74 -16.12
C GLN A 95 37.39 -38.99 -16.53
N LEU A 96 37.43 -40.03 -15.70
CA LEU A 96 36.75 -41.30 -15.93
C LEU A 96 36.32 -41.92 -14.60
N ALA A 97 35.23 -42.70 -14.62
CA ALA A 97 34.88 -43.52 -13.47
C ALA A 97 35.80 -44.74 -13.44
N GLY A 98 36.36 -45.06 -12.27
CA GLY A 98 37.29 -46.15 -12.06
C GLY A 98 36.75 -47.20 -11.11
N LEU A 99 37.22 -48.43 -11.28
CA LEU A 99 37.06 -49.51 -10.30
C LEU A 99 38.43 -50.10 -9.95
N PRO A 100 38.65 -50.51 -8.69
CA PRO A 100 39.81 -51.30 -8.30
C PRO A 100 39.93 -52.56 -9.17
N GLN A 101 41.13 -52.96 -9.57
CA GLN A 101 41.34 -54.26 -10.23
C GLN A 101 41.41 -55.38 -9.18
N ASP A 102 40.95 -56.58 -9.53
CA ASP A 102 41.05 -57.80 -8.70
C ASP A 102 40.26 -57.78 -7.37
N HIS A 103 39.14 -57.04 -7.33
CA HIS A 103 38.11 -57.18 -6.30
C HIS A 103 37.70 -58.66 -6.10
N LYS A 104 37.93 -59.17 -4.89
CA LYS A 104 37.61 -60.53 -4.45
C LYS A 104 37.11 -60.50 -3.00
N PRO A 105 36.19 -61.40 -2.62
CA PRO A 105 35.49 -62.39 -3.46
C PRO A 105 34.37 -61.76 -4.31
N TRP A 106 34.08 -62.36 -5.47
CA TRP A 106 32.95 -61.96 -6.31
C TRP A 106 31.71 -62.81 -5.96
N PRO A 107 30.59 -62.21 -5.50
CA PRO A 107 29.39 -62.95 -5.11
C PRO A 107 28.63 -63.51 -6.33
N LYS A 108 27.71 -64.46 -6.11
CA LYS A 108 26.86 -65.04 -7.18
C LYS A 108 25.78 -64.03 -7.62
N GLY A 109 26.18 -63.00 -8.36
CA GLY A 109 25.28 -61.96 -8.89
C GLY A 109 26.06 -60.77 -9.46
N PRO A 110 25.38 -59.86 -10.17
CA PRO A 110 25.99 -58.61 -10.57
C PRO A 110 26.24 -57.71 -9.35
N LEU A 111 27.36 -56.98 -9.35
CA LEU A 111 27.77 -56.04 -8.31
C LEU A 111 27.71 -54.61 -8.81
N GLU A 112 27.19 -53.70 -7.99
CA GLU A 112 27.31 -52.26 -8.23
C GLU A 112 28.74 -51.78 -7.96
N GLY A 113 29.20 -50.81 -8.74
CA GLY A 113 30.53 -50.20 -8.57
C GLY A 113 30.79 -49.69 -7.15
N ALA A 114 29.77 -49.15 -6.48
CA ALA A 114 29.86 -48.68 -5.09
C ALA A 114 30.15 -49.80 -4.08
N VAL A 115 29.63 -51.00 -4.31
CA VAL A 115 29.94 -52.16 -3.47
C VAL A 115 31.39 -52.60 -3.67
N ILE A 116 31.85 -52.61 -4.93
CA ILE A 116 33.23 -52.96 -5.29
C ILE A 116 34.21 -52.01 -4.59
N ILE A 117 33.96 -50.69 -4.64
CA ILE A 117 34.84 -49.68 -4.05
C ILE A 117 34.84 -49.72 -2.52
N ARG A 118 33.67 -49.84 -1.89
CA ARG A 118 33.57 -49.97 -0.41
C ARG A 118 34.31 -51.20 0.12
N GLY A 119 34.33 -52.29 -0.65
CA GLY A 119 35.06 -53.50 -0.31
C GLY A 119 36.55 -53.47 -0.64
N SER A 120 37.03 -52.43 -1.32
CA SER A 120 38.42 -52.34 -1.75
C SER A 120 39.28 -51.61 -0.72
N SER A 121 40.45 -52.20 -0.43
CA SER A 121 41.50 -51.60 0.37
C SER A 121 42.67 -51.19 -0.49
N PHE A 122 43.36 -50.14 -0.06
CA PHE A 122 44.72 -49.91 -0.52
C PHE A 122 45.71 -50.49 0.49
N SER A 123 46.89 -50.85 0.01
CA SER A 123 48.00 -51.29 0.84
C SER A 123 49.33 -50.72 0.36
N GLY A 124 50.31 -50.68 1.25
CA GLY A 124 51.66 -50.21 0.97
C GLY A 124 52.48 -50.05 2.24
N ARG A 125 53.50 -49.21 2.19
CA ARG A 125 54.33 -48.84 3.34
C ARG A 125 54.27 -47.34 3.57
N MET A 126 54.14 -46.91 4.81
CA MET A 126 54.22 -45.48 5.14
C MET A 126 55.61 -44.95 4.75
N ALA A 127 55.67 -43.86 4.00
CA ALA A 127 56.93 -43.31 3.51
C ALA A 127 57.87 -42.91 4.66
N GLY A 128 59.13 -43.31 4.57
CA GLY A 128 60.11 -43.13 5.64
C GLY A 128 59.94 -44.06 6.86
N SER A 129 59.00 -45.00 6.83
CA SER A 129 58.74 -45.96 7.91
C SER A 129 58.81 -47.43 7.44
N LYS A 130 59.06 -48.35 8.38
CA LYS A 130 58.88 -49.80 8.14
C LYS A 130 57.43 -50.25 8.31
N GLN A 131 56.55 -49.38 8.79
CA GLN A 131 55.14 -49.68 9.02
C GLN A 131 54.41 -49.90 7.70
N THR A 132 53.80 -51.08 7.56
CA THR A 132 52.85 -51.36 6.49
C THR A 132 51.51 -50.71 6.82
N VAL A 133 50.84 -50.19 5.80
CA VAL A 133 49.48 -49.65 5.90
C VAL A 133 48.57 -50.45 5.00
N SER A 134 47.39 -50.78 5.50
CA SER A 134 46.30 -51.39 4.73
C SER A 134 44.99 -50.83 5.28
N ALA A 135 44.22 -50.15 4.44
CA ALA A 135 42.95 -49.57 4.87
C ALA A 135 41.93 -49.57 3.73
N LEU A 136 40.65 -49.70 4.11
CA LEU A 136 39.53 -49.56 3.18
C LEU A 136 39.45 -48.12 2.65
N LEU A 137 39.11 -47.98 1.37
CA LEU A 137 38.78 -46.68 0.80
C LEU A 137 37.52 -46.12 1.48
N LYS A 138 37.55 -44.83 1.83
CA LYS A 138 36.41 -44.14 2.44
C LYS A 138 35.96 -42.99 1.55
N GLU A 139 34.68 -42.69 1.64
CA GLU A 139 34.04 -41.56 0.96
C GLU A 139 34.76 -40.24 1.27
N GLY A 140 34.93 -39.40 0.25
CA GLY A 140 35.59 -38.09 0.34
C GLY A 140 37.12 -38.12 0.29
N TRP A 141 37.76 -39.30 0.31
CA TRP A 141 39.22 -39.38 0.21
C TRP A 141 39.70 -39.04 -1.19
N THR A 142 40.79 -38.27 -1.27
CA THR A 142 41.48 -37.95 -2.54
C THR A 142 42.89 -38.53 -2.50
N ILE A 143 43.26 -39.31 -3.51
CA ILE A 143 44.54 -40.00 -3.58
C ILE A 143 45.29 -39.52 -4.82
N TYR A 144 46.46 -38.92 -4.63
CA TYR A 144 47.34 -38.47 -5.71
C TYR A 144 48.44 -39.49 -5.95
N MET A 145 48.68 -39.82 -7.21
CA MET A 145 49.64 -40.83 -7.63
C MET A 145 50.91 -40.19 -8.17
N PHE A 146 52.06 -40.63 -7.67
CA PHE A 146 53.38 -40.15 -8.09
C PHE A 146 54.26 -41.33 -8.52
N PRO A 147 54.98 -41.21 -9.65
CA PRO A 147 55.88 -42.26 -10.13
C PRO A 147 57.19 -42.34 -9.34
N SER A 148 57.49 -41.31 -8.54
CA SER A 148 58.62 -41.22 -7.63
C SER A 148 58.19 -40.51 -6.34
N ARG A 149 59.02 -40.53 -5.30
CA ARG A 149 58.72 -39.82 -4.05
C ARG A 149 58.47 -38.34 -4.34
N PRO A 150 57.28 -37.79 -4.02
CA PRO A 150 57.01 -36.37 -4.23
C PRO A 150 57.83 -35.51 -3.27
N GLY A 151 58.26 -34.33 -3.75
CA GLY A 151 58.81 -33.27 -2.90
C GLY A 151 57.73 -32.58 -2.08
N ASP A 152 58.15 -31.76 -1.11
CA ASP A 152 57.23 -31.02 -0.23
C ASP A 152 56.32 -30.07 -1.01
N ASP A 153 56.81 -29.53 -2.14
CA ASP A 153 56.05 -28.67 -3.04
C ASP A 153 54.92 -29.45 -3.75
N ALA A 154 55.19 -30.65 -4.26
CA ALA A 154 54.18 -31.49 -4.90
C ALA A 154 53.10 -31.95 -3.91
N VAL A 155 53.47 -32.20 -2.65
CA VAL A 155 52.53 -32.52 -1.57
C VAL A 155 51.68 -31.30 -1.22
N ALA A 156 52.30 -30.13 -1.03
CA ALA A 156 51.59 -28.89 -0.74
C ALA A 156 50.65 -28.47 -1.88
N PHE A 157 51.05 -28.66 -3.14
CA PHE A 157 50.21 -28.43 -4.31
C PHE A 157 48.98 -29.34 -4.31
N ALA A 158 49.16 -30.64 -4.08
CA ALA A 158 48.04 -31.60 -4.01
C ALA A 158 47.06 -31.29 -2.86
N LEU A 159 47.58 -30.81 -1.73
CA LEU A 159 46.76 -30.33 -0.62
C LEU A 159 45.96 -29.09 -1.00
N ALA A 160 46.60 -28.09 -1.63
CA ALA A 160 45.94 -26.88 -2.11
C ALA A 160 44.90 -27.19 -3.19
N GLU A 161 45.18 -28.13 -4.09
CA GLU A 161 44.25 -28.59 -5.12
C GLU A 161 43.02 -29.30 -4.53
N THR A 162 43.22 -30.12 -3.50
CA THR A 162 42.12 -30.84 -2.85
C THR A 162 41.22 -29.91 -2.05
N GLN A 163 41.80 -28.91 -1.39
CA GLN A 163 41.04 -27.90 -0.64
C GLN A 163 40.40 -26.87 -1.56
N ASN A 164 41.06 -26.57 -2.68
CA ASN A 164 40.70 -25.57 -3.67
C ASN A 164 40.30 -24.21 -3.03
N ALA A 165 41.03 -23.82 -1.98
CA ALA A 165 40.76 -22.61 -1.21
C ALA A 165 41.81 -21.53 -1.51
N GLU A 166 41.38 -20.26 -1.52
CA GLU A 166 42.25 -19.09 -1.76
C GLU A 166 43.50 -19.12 -0.86
N GLU A 167 43.30 -19.31 0.44
CA GLU A 167 44.39 -19.32 1.43
C GLU A 167 45.42 -20.41 1.13
N THR A 168 44.97 -21.60 0.72
CA THR A 168 45.89 -22.72 0.42
C THR A 168 46.69 -22.52 -0.85
N TRP A 169 46.11 -21.87 -1.87
CA TRP A 169 46.83 -21.52 -3.08
C TRP A 169 47.82 -20.38 -2.84
N GLN A 170 47.45 -19.38 -2.04
CA GLN A 170 48.33 -18.29 -1.64
C GLN A 170 49.51 -18.82 -0.79
N ASP A 171 49.26 -19.69 0.19
CA ASP A 171 50.30 -20.32 1.01
C ASP A 171 51.29 -21.12 0.15
N PHE A 172 50.77 -21.91 -0.80
CA PHE A 172 51.60 -22.65 -1.74
C PHE A 172 52.51 -21.72 -2.56
N LEU A 173 51.94 -20.66 -3.16
CA LEU A 173 52.69 -19.72 -3.99
C LEU A 173 53.72 -18.92 -3.20
N ALA A 174 53.44 -18.61 -1.93
CA ALA A 174 54.36 -17.92 -1.03
C ALA A 174 55.51 -18.82 -0.56
N ARG A 175 55.22 -20.08 -0.21
CA ARG A 175 56.21 -21.03 0.30
C ARG A 175 57.09 -21.64 -0.78
N PHE A 176 56.56 -21.84 -1.98
CA PHE A 176 57.25 -22.54 -3.07
C PHE A 176 57.30 -21.74 -4.38
N PRO A 177 57.86 -20.51 -4.39
CA PRO A 177 57.84 -19.62 -5.57
C PRO A 177 58.64 -20.16 -6.78
N GLY A 178 59.54 -21.12 -6.56
CA GLY A 178 60.33 -21.79 -7.60
C GLY A 178 59.82 -23.17 -8.04
N SER A 179 58.67 -23.62 -7.50
CA SER A 179 58.13 -24.95 -7.85
C SER A 179 57.69 -24.99 -9.33
N PRO A 180 57.88 -26.12 -10.04
CA PRO A 180 57.32 -26.30 -11.38
C PRO A 180 55.79 -26.26 -11.42
N GLN A 181 55.12 -26.39 -10.27
CA GLN A 181 53.65 -26.31 -10.16
C GLN A 181 53.12 -24.87 -10.03
N VAL A 182 54.00 -23.86 -9.91
CA VAL A 182 53.59 -22.45 -9.78
C VAL A 182 52.65 -21.98 -10.90
N PRO A 183 52.88 -22.26 -12.20
CA PRO A 183 51.95 -21.87 -13.26
C PRO A 183 50.55 -22.46 -13.07
N ALA A 184 50.47 -23.74 -12.69
CA ALA A 184 49.20 -24.42 -12.44
C ALA A 184 48.49 -23.85 -11.19
N ALA A 185 49.22 -23.56 -10.13
CA ALA A 185 48.67 -22.96 -8.91
C ALA A 185 48.14 -21.54 -9.16
N ARG A 186 48.88 -20.73 -9.93
CA ARG A 186 48.41 -19.40 -10.38
C ARG A 186 47.15 -19.51 -11.21
N GLN A 187 47.08 -20.48 -12.13
CA GLN A 187 45.90 -20.72 -12.94
C GLN A 187 44.69 -21.14 -12.08
N ALA A 188 44.87 -22.05 -11.12
CA ALA A 188 43.80 -22.48 -10.22
C ALA A 188 43.29 -21.32 -9.36
N LEU A 189 44.19 -20.52 -8.79
CA LEU A 189 43.82 -19.33 -8.01
C LEU A 189 43.11 -18.27 -8.86
N ALA A 190 43.59 -18.04 -10.09
CA ALA A 190 42.94 -17.14 -11.04
C ALA A 190 41.51 -17.59 -11.37
N LEU A 191 41.29 -18.89 -11.58
CA LEU A 191 39.95 -19.45 -11.81
C LEU A 191 39.04 -19.28 -10.59
N ALA A 192 39.56 -19.46 -9.37
CA ALA A 192 38.79 -19.24 -8.14
C ALA A 192 38.36 -17.77 -7.99
N TYR A 193 39.25 -16.81 -8.26
CA TYR A 193 38.89 -15.39 -8.28
C TYR A 193 37.92 -15.05 -9.40
N LEU A 194 38.11 -15.62 -10.60
CA LEU A 194 37.23 -15.41 -11.74
C LEU A 194 35.80 -15.88 -11.42
N GLN A 195 35.64 -17.04 -10.78
CA GLN A 195 34.34 -17.55 -10.36
C GLN A 195 33.62 -16.59 -9.40
N ARG A 196 34.32 -16.02 -8.42
CA ARG A 196 33.74 -15.02 -7.50
C ARG A 196 33.37 -13.73 -8.23
N ALA A 197 34.23 -13.26 -9.13
CA ALA A 197 33.96 -12.09 -9.94
C ALA A 197 32.71 -12.28 -10.83
N GLN A 198 32.55 -13.46 -11.42
CA GLN A 198 31.36 -13.84 -12.20
C GLN A 198 30.09 -13.85 -11.34
N GLN A 199 30.15 -14.45 -10.14
CA GLN A 199 29.02 -14.46 -9.22
C GLN A 199 28.57 -13.04 -8.83
N ALA A 200 29.52 -12.16 -8.52
CA ALA A 200 29.23 -10.76 -8.21
C ALA A 200 28.64 -10.02 -9.43
N ALA A 201 29.17 -10.24 -10.64
CA ALA A 201 28.61 -9.66 -11.86
C ALA A 201 27.18 -10.15 -12.16
N THR A 202 26.87 -11.43 -11.90
CA THR A 202 25.50 -11.96 -12.00
C THR A 202 24.56 -11.26 -11.03
N ARG A 203 24.96 -11.08 -9.76
CA ARG A 203 24.16 -10.34 -8.77
C ARG A 203 23.93 -8.89 -9.17
N TYR A 204 24.93 -8.24 -9.77
CA TYR A 204 24.77 -6.90 -10.34
C TYR A 204 23.70 -6.87 -11.44
N GLN A 205 23.75 -7.81 -12.38
CA GLN A 205 22.77 -7.90 -13.47
C GLN A 205 21.36 -8.22 -12.95
N GLU A 206 21.24 -9.07 -11.94
CA GLU A 206 19.97 -9.35 -11.26
C GLU A 206 19.43 -8.09 -10.58
N ALA A 207 20.26 -7.37 -9.81
CA ALA A 207 19.86 -6.12 -9.18
C ALA A 207 19.44 -5.05 -10.20
N LEU A 208 20.12 -4.97 -11.35
CA LEU A 208 19.76 -4.09 -12.46
C LEU A 208 18.38 -4.43 -13.05
N ARG A 209 18.08 -5.72 -13.27
CA ARG A 209 16.78 -6.17 -13.79
C ARG A 209 15.66 -5.93 -12.79
N GLU A 210 15.93 -6.13 -11.51
CA GLU A 210 14.97 -5.93 -10.42
C GLU A 210 14.84 -4.46 -9.98
N GLN A 211 15.69 -3.57 -10.50
CA GLN A 211 15.76 -2.15 -10.13
C GLN A 211 15.98 -1.93 -8.63
N LYS A 212 16.82 -2.76 -8.01
CA LYS A 212 17.18 -2.72 -6.58
C LYS A 212 18.62 -2.24 -6.37
N PRO A 213 19.02 -1.87 -5.14
CA PRO A 213 20.42 -1.61 -4.81
C PRO A 213 21.30 -2.81 -5.19
N GLY A 214 22.52 -2.54 -5.66
CA GLY A 214 23.39 -3.59 -6.20
C GLY A 214 24.56 -3.10 -7.06
N TYR A 215 24.81 -1.79 -7.17
CA TYR A 215 25.98 -1.25 -7.84
C TYR A 215 27.29 -1.69 -7.15
N THR A 216 27.23 -1.87 -5.83
CA THR A 216 28.32 -2.45 -5.03
C THR A 216 28.79 -3.82 -5.54
N ASN A 217 27.89 -4.63 -6.12
CA ASN A 217 28.25 -5.92 -6.72
C ASN A 217 29.14 -5.77 -7.98
N LEU A 218 28.97 -4.70 -8.77
CA LEU A 218 29.85 -4.42 -9.91
C LEU A 218 31.26 -4.04 -9.43
N LEU A 219 31.35 -3.24 -8.38
CA LEU A 219 32.62 -2.91 -7.73
C LEU A 219 33.30 -4.16 -7.16
N GLU A 220 32.53 -5.03 -6.50
CA GLU A 220 33.02 -6.31 -5.99
C GLU A 220 33.56 -7.21 -7.12
N ALA A 221 32.81 -7.33 -8.22
CA ALA A 221 33.23 -8.09 -9.40
C ALA A 221 34.57 -7.58 -9.95
N ARG A 222 34.72 -6.26 -10.07
CA ARG A 222 35.97 -5.63 -10.51
C ARG A 222 37.11 -5.85 -9.52
N GLN A 223 36.84 -5.78 -8.21
CA GLN A 223 37.83 -6.03 -7.16
C GLN A 223 38.37 -7.46 -7.22
N TRP A 224 37.49 -8.47 -7.34
CA TRP A 224 37.91 -9.86 -7.50
C TRP A 224 38.70 -10.07 -8.80
N PHE A 225 38.26 -9.47 -9.90
CA PHE A 225 38.97 -9.55 -11.18
C PHE A 225 40.39 -8.94 -11.11
N ASN A 226 40.54 -7.81 -10.42
CA ASN A 226 41.85 -7.16 -10.25
C ASN A 226 42.87 -8.02 -9.49
N ARG A 227 42.42 -9.00 -8.66
CA ARG A 227 43.31 -9.97 -8.01
C ARG A 227 43.91 -11.00 -8.99
N ILE A 228 43.34 -11.15 -10.19
CA ILE A 228 43.83 -12.07 -11.22
C ILE A 228 45.05 -11.47 -11.94
N ARG A 229 45.08 -10.15 -12.15
CA ARG A 229 46.14 -9.46 -12.93
C ARG A 229 47.56 -9.78 -12.44
N PRO A 230 47.89 -9.74 -11.14
CA PRO A 230 49.24 -10.07 -10.65
C PRO A 230 49.65 -11.53 -10.90
N LEU A 231 48.71 -12.44 -11.12
CA LEU A 231 48.99 -13.86 -11.35
C LEU A 231 49.53 -14.12 -12.77
N ASN A 232 49.42 -13.15 -13.69
CA ASN A 232 49.90 -13.24 -15.07
C ASN A 232 49.37 -14.48 -15.83
N VAL A 233 48.13 -14.88 -15.57
CA VAL A 233 47.47 -16.02 -16.23
C VAL A 233 46.86 -15.56 -17.55
N GLN A 234 47.37 -16.10 -18.67
CA GLN A 234 46.84 -15.83 -20.01
C GLN A 234 45.84 -16.91 -20.43
N ALA A 235 44.64 -16.88 -19.82
CA ALA A 235 43.52 -17.73 -20.22
C ALA A 235 42.46 -16.91 -20.94
N SER A 236 41.89 -17.44 -22.03
CA SER A 236 40.83 -16.76 -22.79
C SER A 236 39.62 -16.40 -21.91
N THR A 237 39.28 -17.26 -20.96
CA THR A 237 38.19 -17.01 -19.99
C THR A 237 38.40 -15.76 -19.14
N VAL A 238 39.65 -15.40 -18.84
CA VAL A 238 39.99 -14.18 -18.09
C VAL A 238 39.82 -12.95 -18.99
N THR A 239 40.31 -13.01 -20.23
CA THR A 239 40.19 -11.89 -21.18
C THR A 239 38.74 -11.65 -21.60
N ASP A 240 37.96 -12.72 -21.80
CA ASP A 240 36.55 -12.62 -22.18
C ASP A 240 35.74 -11.97 -21.06
N PHE A 241 36.00 -12.33 -19.80
CA PHE A 241 35.31 -11.73 -18.66
C PHE A 241 35.76 -10.28 -18.39
N GLU A 242 37.01 -9.92 -18.67
CA GLU A 242 37.45 -8.52 -18.63
C GLU A 242 36.64 -7.66 -19.61
N ALA A 243 36.41 -8.17 -20.82
CA ALA A 243 35.58 -7.50 -21.82
C ALA A 243 34.14 -7.32 -21.31
N VAL A 244 33.55 -8.33 -20.65
CA VAL A 244 32.22 -8.23 -20.04
C VAL A 244 32.17 -7.13 -18.97
N LEU A 245 33.14 -7.09 -18.03
CA LEU A 245 33.19 -6.04 -17.01
C LEU A 245 33.34 -4.64 -17.62
N ASN A 246 34.23 -4.51 -18.61
CA ASN A 246 34.44 -3.24 -19.32
C ASN A 246 33.18 -2.79 -20.06
N GLN A 247 32.43 -3.72 -20.65
CA GLN A 247 31.17 -3.43 -21.30
C GLN A 247 30.14 -2.87 -20.30
N LEU A 248 29.93 -3.55 -19.16
CA LEU A 248 28.97 -3.10 -18.13
C LEU A 248 29.31 -1.69 -17.61
N GLU A 249 30.58 -1.41 -17.32
CA GLU A 249 31.03 -0.08 -16.89
C GLU A 249 30.92 0.98 -17.99
N THR A 250 31.03 0.58 -19.25
CA THR A 250 30.89 1.49 -20.39
C THR A 250 29.42 1.84 -20.63
N GLU A 251 28.53 0.84 -20.59
CA GLU A 251 27.08 1.03 -20.69
C GLU A 251 26.56 1.99 -19.61
N LEU A 252 27.01 1.81 -18.35
CA LEU A 252 26.67 2.71 -17.24
C LEU A 252 27.10 4.16 -17.50
N ARG A 253 28.35 4.36 -17.93
CA ARG A 253 28.88 5.69 -18.24
C ARG A 253 28.19 6.33 -19.45
N GLN A 254 27.88 5.54 -20.47
CA GLN A 254 27.16 6.00 -21.65
C GLN A 254 25.74 6.43 -21.30
N ALA A 255 25.02 5.68 -20.47
CA ALA A 255 23.68 6.05 -20.02
C ALA A 255 23.69 7.41 -19.29
N LEU A 256 24.63 7.62 -18.37
CA LEU A 256 24.81 8.91 -17.69
C LEU A 256 25.14 10.05 -18.65
N GLN A 257 26.06 9.83 -19.59
CA GLN A 257 26.44 10.84 -20.58
C GLN A 257 25.28 11.20 -21.51
N GLN A 258 24.53 10.21 -22.00
CA GLN A 258 23.38 10.41 -22.88
C GLN A 258 22.23 11.12 -22.16
N ALA A 259 21.98 10.78 -20.89
CA ALA A 259 20.97 11.47 -20.09
C ALA A 259 21.31 12.97 -19.91
N ARG A 260 22.58 13.29 -19.64
CA ARG A 260 23.03 14.69 -19.58
C ARG A 260 22.81 15.43 -20.90
N LEU A 261 23.20 14.81 -22.02
CA LEU A 261 22.99 15.39 -23.37
C LEU A 261 21.51 15.61 -23.70
N GLN A 262 20.62 14.70 -23.29
CA GLN A 262 19.17 14.88 -23.49
C GLN A 262 18.62 16.03 -22.64
N ALA A 263 19.05 16.12 -21.38
CA ALA A 263 18.66 17.23 -20.51
C ALA A 263 19.15 18.60 -21.01
N GLU A 264 20.36 18.66 -21.58
CA GLU A 264 20.88 19.87 -22.24
C GLU A 264 20.02 20.30 -23.45
N ASN A 265 19.42 19.34 -24.16
CA ASN A 265 18.47 19.60 -25.25
C ASN A 265 17.01 19.84 -24.77
N ALA A 266 16.82 20.00 -23.46
CA ALA A 266 15.51 20.16 -22.80
C ALA A 266 14.56 18.95 -22.95
N ASP A 267 15.07 17.77 -23.30
CA ASP A 267 14.33 16.50 -23.25
C ASP A 267 14.52 15.82 -21.88
N PHE A 268 13.94 16.44 -20.84
CA PHE A 268 14.03 15.93 -19.47
C PHE A 268 13.34 14.57 -19.27
N PRO A 269 12.15 14.29 -19.85
CA PRO A 269 11.54 12.98 -19.76
C PRO A 269 12.39 11.88 -20.42
N GLY A 270 12.99 12.16 -21.59
CA GLY A 270 13.94 11.26 -22.23
C GLY A 270 15.15 10.99 -21.33
N ALA A 271 15.74 12.06 -20.78
CA ALA A 271 16.92 11.95 -19.92
C ALA A 271 16.67 11.08 -18.69
N LEU A 272 15.52 11.25 -18.03
CA LEU A 272 15.13 10.44 -16.88
C LEU A 272 14.81 8.99 -17.28
N ALA A 273 14.18 8.77 -18.43
CA ALA A 273 13.89 7.42 -18.93
C ALA A 273 15.17 6.59 -19.19
N LEU A 274 16.25 7.22 -19.65
CA LEU A 274 17.55 6.56 -19.81
C LEU A 274 18.16 6.11 -18.47
N LEU A 275 17.86 6.82 -17.37
CA LEU A 275 18.39 6.53 -16.04
C LEU A 275 17.47 5.67 -15.18
N GLU A 276 16.21 5.47 -15.60
CA GLU A 276 15.22 4.68 -14.84
C GLU A 276 15.71 3.26 -14.51
N PRO A 277 16.36 2.50 -15.42
CA PRO A 277 16.90 1.18 -15.08
C PRO A 277 17.93 1.21 -13.94
N LEU A 278 18.62 2.35 -13.76
CA LEU A 278 19.67 2.54 -12.77
C LEU A 278 19.15 3.11 -11.44
N ARG A 279 17.86 3.42 -11.34
CA ARG A 279 17.27 4.14 -10.20
C ARG A 279 17.54 3.48 -8.85
N GLY A 280 17.54 2.15 -8.79
CA GLY A 280 17.85 1.38 -7.58
C GLY A 280 19.26 1.61 -7.03
N PHE A 281 20.18 2.13 -7.85
CA PHE A 281 21.59 2.37 -7.49
C PHE A 281 21.85 3.77 -6.93
N ARG A 282 20.85 4.64 -6.85
CA ARG A 282 21.02 6.06 -6.47
C ARG A 282 21.80 6.25 -5.16
N GLU A 283 21.51 5.45 -4.14
CA GLU A 283 22.15 5.57 -2.82
C GLU A 283 23.60 5.04 -2.79
N GLU A 284 23.95 4.15 -3.73
CA GLU A 284 25.25 3.50 -3.79
C GLU A 284 26.19 4.14 -4.82
N PHE A 285 25.64 4.89 -5.77
CA PHE A 285 26.38 5.46 -6.90
C PHE A 285 26.25 7.00 -6.95
N PRO A 286 27.20 7.73 -6.34
CA PRO A 286 27.14 9.19 -6.21
C PRO A 286 27.01 9.94 -7.55
N ASP A 287 27.67 9.48 -8.62
CA ASP A 287 27.60 10.17 -9.92
C ASP A 287 26.19 10.10 -10.53
N LEU A 288 25.47 9.00 -10.32
CA LEU A 288 24.07 8.88 -10.73
C LEU A 288 23.19 9.83 -9.92
N ALA A 289 23.36 9.86 -8.59
CA ALA A 289 22.61 10.77 -7.73
C ALA A 289 22.82 12.24 -8.12
N ALA A 290 24.08 12.65 -8.33
CA ALA A 290 24.42 13.99 -8.80
C ALA A 290 23.82 14.29 -10.17
N THR A 291 23.89 13.34 -11.11
CA THR A 291 23.31 13.53 -12.46
C THR A 291 21.80 13.70 -12.42
N LEU A 292 21.08 12.92 -11.60
CA LEU A 292 19.63 13.07 -11.45
C LEU A 292 19.27 14.42 -10.84
N GLU A 293 20.03 14.88 -9.84
CA GLU A 293 19.83 16.19 -9.21
C GLU A 293 20.07 17.34 -10.21
N ASP A 294 21.13 17.27 -11.00
CA ASP A 294 21.43 18.25 -12.06
C ASP A 294 20.31 18.31 -13.11
N ILE A 295 19.80 17.16 -13.55
CA ILE A 295 18.69 17.08 -14.52
C ILE A 295 17.42 17.72 -13.94
N HIS A 296 17.07 17.42 -12.70
CA HIS A 296 15.90 18.01 -12.05
C HIS A 296 16.04 19.54 -11.89
N LEU A 297 17.24 20.01 -11.51
CA LEU A 297 17.54 21.43 -11.39
C LEU A 297 17.42 22.17 -12.74
N LEU A 298 17.97 21.59 -13.81
CA LEU A 298 17.87 22.13 -15.17
C LEU A 298 16.42 22.17 -15.65
N ALA A 299 15.64 21.11 -15.41
CA ALA A 299 14.23 21.03 -15.75
C ALA A 299 13.40 22.10 -15.03
N ALA A 300 13.60 22.22 -13.71
CA ALA A 300 12.90 23.22 -12.90
C ALA A 300 13.20 24.66 -13.39
N ARG A 301 14.46 24.97 -13.70
CA ARG A 301 14.85 26.28 -14.23
C ARG A 301 14.29 26.54 -15.62
N HIS A 302 14.26 25.53 -16.48
CA HIS A 302 13.68 25.65 -17.83
C HIS A 302 12.20 26.03 -17.76
N HIS A 303 11.40 25.28 -16.99
CA HIS A 303 9.97 25.54 -16.83
C HIS A 303 9.68 26.88 -16.12
N LEU A 304 10.52 27.29 -15.15
CA LEU A 304 10.42 28.62 -14.56
C LEU A 304 10.59 29.75 -15.60
N ASN A 305 11.54 29.60 -16.52
CA ASN A 305 11.74 30.58 -17.60
C ASN A 305 10.57 30.56 -18.61
N GLN A 306 10.02 29.38 -18.91
CA GLN A 306 8.81 29.28 -19.73
C GLN A 306 7.63 29.97 -19.06
N ALA A 307 7.42 29.79 -17.75
CA ALA A 307 6.36 30.46 -17.01
C ALA A 307 6.45 32.00 -17.13
N ARG A 308 7.66 32.55 -17.01
CA ARG A 308 7.89 33.99 -17.21
C ARG A 308 7.59 34.45 -18.65
N ALA A 309 7.95 33.64 -19.64
CA ALA A 309 7.62 33.93 -21.04
C ALA A 309 6.10 33.91 -21.30
N ARG A 310 5.36 32.97 -20.68
CA ARG A 310 3.89 32.90 -20.74
C ARG A 310 3.24 34.09 -20.05
N LEU A 311 3.77 34.51 -18.89
CA LEU A 311 3.31 35.71 -18.19
C LEU A 311 3.46 36.97 -19.07
N ALA A 312 4.60 37.13 -19.76
CA ALA A 312 4.82 38.24 -20.68
C ALA A 312 3.81 38.27 -21.86
N GLN A 313 3.22 37.12 -22.21
CA GLN A 313 2.17 36.99 -23.22
C GLN A 313 0.75 37.09 -22.65
N ILE A 314 0.59 37.41 -21.36
CA ILE A 314 -0.71 37.49 -20.66
C ILE A 314 -1.42 36.11 -20.63
N GLN A 315 -0.65 35.02 -20.69
CA GLN A 315 -1.13 33.63 -20.62
C GLN A 315 -1.03 33.12 -19.18
N PHE A 316 -1.90 33.62 -18.29
CA PHE A 316 -1.77 33.40 -16.84
C PHE A 316 -1.91 31.93 -16.42
N ASP A 317 -2.85 31.19 -17.01
CA ASP A 317 -3.10 29.80 -16.64
C ASP A 317 -1.98 28.88 -17.16
N GLU A 318 -1.45 29.15 -18.35
CA GLU A 318 -0.25 28.48 -18.85
C GLU A 318 0.98 28.80 -18.01
N ALA A 319 1.17 30.06 -17.58
CA ALA A 319 2.27 30.45 -16.71
C ALA A 319 2.21 29.71 -15.35
N ASP A 320 1.04 29.59 -14.75
CA ASP A 320 0.83 28.82 -13.52
C ASP A 320 1.08 27.31 -13.71
N ARG A 321 0.67 26.75 -14.86
CA ARG A 321 0.99 25.34 -15.21
C ARG A 321 2.49 25.12 -15.31
N GLU A 322 3.22 25.99 -16.00
CA GLU A 322 4.67 25.90 -16.11
C GLU A 322 5.36 26.03 -14.74
N LEU A 323 4.89 26.91 -13.85
CA LEU A 323 5.40 26.97 -12.47
C LEU A 323 5.14 25.70 -11.67
N ASN A 324 3.97 25.08 -11.84
CA ASN A 324 3.64 23.82 -11.18
C ASN A 324 4.55 22.69 -11.69
N THR A 325 4.80 22.64 -13.00
CA THR A 325 5.76 21.69 -13.60
C THR A 325 7.16 21.92 -13.06
N ALA A 326 7.63 23.18 -12.98
CA ALA A 326 8.93 23.50 -12.38
C ALA A 326 9.05 23.00 -10.94
N ALA A 327 8.03 23.25 -10.11
CA ALA A 327 7.98 22.83 -8.71
C ALA A 327 7.95 21.30 -8.56
N SER A 328 7.39 20.57 -9.53
CA SER A 328 7.35 19.10 -9.51
C SER A 328 8.72 18.45 -9.69
N TYR A 329 9.65 19.11 -10.41
CA TYR A 329 11.03 18.67 -10.54
C TYR A 329 11.86 19.05 -9.31
N GLN A 330 11.80 20.32 -8.90
CA GLN A 330 12.52 20.82 -7.72
C GLN A 330 11.90 22.11 -7.19
N ALA A 331 11.85 22.24 -5.85
CA ALA A 331 11.41 23.46 -5.19
C ALA A 331 12.51 24.54 -5.25
N LEU A 332 12.44 25.41 -6.25
CA LEU A 332 13.34 26.56 -6.38
C LEU A 332 12.85 27.77 -5.56
N PRO A 333 13.74 28.53 -4.89
CA PRO A 333 13.38 29.71 -4.12
C PRO A 333 12.75 30.84 -4.96
N GLU A 334 12.95 30.82 -6.28
CA GLU A 334 12.38 31.78 -7.24
C GLU A 334 10.93 31.47 -7.62
N ILE A 335 10.40 30.27 -7.33
CA ILE A 335 9.03 29.87 -7.68
C ILE A 335 7.97 30.66 -6.87
N PRO A 336 8.06 30.76 -5.53
CA PRO A 336 7.10 31.56 -4.75
C PRO A 336 6.97 33.04 -5.18
N PRO A 337 8.07 33.80 -5.39
CA PRO A 337 7.94 35.18 -5.86
C PRO A 337 7.37 35.25 -7.30
N ALA A 338 7.74 34.34 -8.19
CA ALA A 338 7.16 34.29 -9.55
C ALA A 338 5.64 34.03 -9.52
N ARG A 339 5.17 33.17 -8.62
CA ARG A 339 3.72 32.94 -8.45
C ARG A 339 2.99 34.22 -8.00
N ARG A 340 3.55 34.94 -7.03
CA ARG A 340 2.99 36.23 -6.58
C ARG A 340 2.95 37.26 -7.70
N GLU A 341 3.98 37.29 -8.55
CA GLU A 341 4.03 38.17 -9.72
C GLU A 341 2.90 37.85 -10.71
N ILE A 342 2.66 36.57 -11.03
CA ILE A 342 1.55 36.13 -11.89
C ILE A 342 0.19 36.52 -11.28
N GLU A 343 -0.01 36.26 -9.99
CA GLU A 343 -1.25 36.61 -9.28
C GLU A 343 -1.51 38.12 -9.29
N GLN A 344 -0.50 38.93 -8.99
CA GLN A 344 -0.59 40.39 -9.04
C GLN A 344 -0.91 40.89 -10.45
N ALA A 345 -0.21 40.38 -11.48
CA ALA A 345 -0.46 40.74 -12.86
C ALA A 345 -1.88 40.35 -13.32
N ARG A 346 -2.36 39.17 -12.92
CA ARG A 346 -3.73 38.68 -13.20
C ARG A 346 -4.77 39.61 -12.58
N LEU A 347 -4.61 39.99 -11.31
CA LEU A 347 -5.50 40.91 -10.61
C LEU A 347 -5.53 42.29 -11.26
N LEU A 348 -4.36 42.82 -11.65
CA LEU A 348 -4.27 44.10 -12.36
C LEU A 348 -4.97 44.05 -13.72
N TYR A 349 -4.79 42.96 -14.48
CA TYR A 349 -5.45 42.77 -15.76
C TYR A 349 -6.97 42.69 -15.62
N GLN A 350 -7.47 41.91 -14.66
CA GLN A 350 -8.90 41.80 -14.37
C GLN A 350 -9.50 43.14 -13.94
N ARG A 351 -8.80 43.89 -13.07
CA ARG A 351 -9.20 45.24 -12.67
C ARG A 351 -9.36 46.16 -13.89
N GLN A 352 -8.39 46.16 -14.80
CA GLN A 352 -8.45 47.00 -16.01
C GLN A 352 -9.61 46.60 -16.93
N GLN A 353 -9.84 45.30 -17.12
CA GLN A 353 -10.97 44.78 -17.89
C GLN A 353 -12.32 45.19 -17.28
N GLU A 354 -12.50 45.03 -15.97
CA GLU A 354 -13.73 45.40 -15.24
C GLU A 354 -14.03 46.89 -15.40
N ILE A 355 -13.03 47.75 -15.15
CA ILE A 355 -13.16 49.20 -15.30
C ILE A 355 -13.51 49.57 -16.75
N GLN A 356 -12.82 48.99 -17.73
CA GLN A 356 -13.04 49.34 -19.14
C GLN A 356 -14.44 48.94 -19.62
N GLN A 357 -14.89 47.72 -19.30
CA GLN A 357 -16.22 47.24 -19.67
C GLN A 357 -17.34 48.08 -19.03
N ALA A 358 -17.20 48.41 -17.75
CA ALA A 358 -18.17 49.23 -17.04
C ALA A 358 -18.25 50.64 -17.62
N ARG A 359 -17.10 51.26 -17.94
CA ARG A 359 -17.02 52.57 -18.60
C ARG A 359 -17.68 52.57 -19.97
N ASP A 360 -17.42 51.56 -20.80
CA ASP A 360 -18.02 51.48 -22.13
C ASP A 360 -19.55 51.32 -22.06
N ARG A 361 -20.06 50.50 -21.14
CA ARG A 361 -21.51 50.35 -20.90
C ARG A 361 -22.14 51.61 -20.32
N ALA A 362 -21.46 52.27 -19.37
CA ALA A 362 -21.94 53.51 -18.77
C ALA A 362 -22.03 54.63 -19.82
N ARG A 363 -21.05 54.72 -20.73
CA ARG A 363 -21.10 55.66 -21.87
C ARG A 363 -22.29 55.39 -22.80
N GLN A 364 -22.60 54.13 -23.08
CA GLN A 364 -23.79 53.77 -23.86
C GLN A 364 -25.09 54.16 -23.16
N ALA A 365 -25.19 53.96 -21.85
CA ALA A 365 -26.36 54.37 -21.06
C ALA A 365 -26.51 55.90 -21.00
N MET A 366 -25.41 56.63 -20.79
CA MET A 366 -25.39 58.10 -20.84
C MET A 366 -25.82 58.64 -22.20
N ALA A 367 -25.41 58.01 -23.31
CA ALA A 367 -25.85 58.40 -24.65
C ALA A 367 -27.36 58.25 -24.88
N ARG A 368 -28.04 57.41 -24.08
CA ARG A 368 -29.50 57.23 -24.08
C ARG A 368 -30.21 58.13 -23.07
N ASN A 369 -29.49 59.04 -22.40
CA ASN A 369 -29.94 59.82 -21.24
C ASN A 369 -30.40 58.97 -20.05
N ASP A 370 -29.97 57.71 -19.97
CA ASP A 370 -30.24 56.83 -18.82
C ASP A 370 -29.12 56.96 -17.79
N TYR A 371 -29.14 58.08 -17.08
CA TYR A 371 -28.13 58.40 -16.07
C TYR A 371 -28.18 57.46 -14.86
N ALA A 372 -29.35 56.89 -14.55
CA ALA A 372 -29.50 55.91 -13.46
C ALA A 372 -28.74 54.61 -13.80
N ALA A 373 -28.97 54.05 -14.98
CA ALA A 373 -28.27 52.83 -15.42
C ALA A 373 -26.75 53.04 -15.54
N ALA A 374 -26.31 54.21 -16.01
CA ALA A 374 -24.89 54.55 -16.02
C ALA A 374 -24.32 54.64 -14.60
N PHE A 375 -25.07 55.25 -13.66
CA PHE A 375 -24.63 55.43 -12.27
C PHE A 375 -24.52 54.08 -11.55
N ASP A 376 -25.40 53.14 -11.84
CA ASP A 376 -25.36 51.78 -11.30
C ASP A 376 -24.12 50.99 -11.78
N LEU A 377 -23.59 51.31 -12.96
CA LEU A 377 -22.40 50.66 -13.52
C LEU A 377 -21.10 51.21 -12.92
N LEU A 378 -21.01 52.53 -12.68
CA LEU A 378 -19.78 53.17 -12.20
C LEU A 378 -19.75 53.43 -10.68
N GLY A 379 -20.91 53.60 -10.05
CA GLY A 379 -21.06 53.92 -8.63
C GLY A 379 -20.37 52.93 -7.69
N PRO A 380 -20.48 51.61 -7.90
CA PRO A 380 -19.74 50.63 -7.08
C PRO A 380 -18.22 50.64 -7.32
N LEU A 381 -17.78 51.01 -8.52
CA LEU A 381 -16.37 50.96 -8.93
C LEU A 381 -15.58 52.19 -8.47
N ALA A 382 -16.21 53.37 -8.45
CA ALA A 382 -15.57 54.61 -8.05
C ALA A 382 -14.95 54.59 -6.63
N PRO A 383 -15.64 54.15 -5.56
CA PRO A 383 -15.03 54.05 -4.23
C PRO A 383 -14.02 52.89 -4.15
N ARG A 384 -14.16 51.86 -4.99
CA ARG A 384 -13.26 50.69 -5.01
C ARG A 384 -11.92 50.99 -5.69
N TYR A 385 -11.90 51.89 -6.68
CA TYR A 385 -10.73 52.21 -7.49
C TYR A 385 -10.45 53.72 -7.47
N THR A 386 -10.09 54.23 -6.29
CA THR A 386 -9.77 55.65 -6.07
C THR A 386 -8.58 56.15 -6.88
N ASP A 387 -7.65 55.26 -7.22
CA ASP A 387 -6.41 55.63 -7.94
C ASP A 387 -6.59 55.80 -9.46
N ASP A 388 -7.73 55.37 -10.02
CA ASP A 388 -7.99 55.51 -11.46
C ASP A 388 -8.61 56.88 -11.75
N SER A 389 -7.76 57.86 -12.08
CA SER A 389 -8.20 59.25 -12.32
C SER A 389 -9.26 59.37 -13.40
N LYS A 390 -9.20 58.56 -14.47
CA LYS A 390 -10.17 58.60 -15.57
C LYS A 390 -11.55 58.10 -15.12
N LEU A 391 -11.60 57.04 -14.32
CA LEU A 391 -12.84 56.56 -13.71
C LEU A 391 -13.46 57.62 -12.79
N GLN A 392 -12.63 58.28 -11.95
CA GLN A 392 -13.11 59.30 -11.02
C GLN A 392 -13.69 60.53 -11.74
N GLU A 393 -13.04 61.01 -12.81
CA GLU A 393 -13.51 62.13 -13.62
C GLU A 393 -14.86 61.82 -14.30
N GLU A 394 -14.98 60.63 -14.89
CA GLU A 394 -16.21 60.18 -15.52
C GLU A 394 -17.35 60.02 -14.52
N PHE A 395 -17.07 59.41 -13.36
CA PHE A 395 -18.06 59.24 -12.31
C PHE A 395 -18.53 60.59 -11.72
N ALA A 396 -17.62 61.54 -11.50
CA ALA A 396 -17.97 62.87 -11.02
C ALA A 396 -18.90 63.62 -11.99
N THR A 397 -18.63 63.50 -13.30
CA THR A 397 -19.48 64.08 -14.35
C THR A 397 -20.86 63.43 -14.36
N LEU A 398 -20.91 62.10 -14.33
CA LEU A 398 -22.14 61.32 -14.29
C LEU A 398 -22.98 61.63 -13.05
N ARG A 399 -22.37 61.70 -11.86
CA ARG A 399 -23.05 62.06 -10.61
C ARG A 399 -23.76 63.41 -10.74
N ARG A 400 -23.08 64.44 -11.27
CA ARG A 400 -23.69 65.76 -11.47
C ARG A 400 -24.90 65.71 -12.41
N LEU A 401 -24.77 65.02 -13.55
CA LEU A 401 -25.87 64.89 -14.52
C LEU A 401 -27.06 64.11 -13.91
N PHE A 402 -26.78 63.05 -13.17
CA PHE A 402 -27.80 62.26 -12.50
C PHE A 402 -28.53 63.05 -11.41
N THR A 403 -27.80 63.78 -10.56
CA THR A 403 -28.38 64.68 -9.54
C THR A 403 -29.33 65.71 -10.16
N GLN A 404 -28.93 66.35 -11.27
CA GLN A 404 -29.77 67.31 -11.99
C GLN A 404 -31.05 66.66 -12.56
N SER A 405 -30.92 65.48 -13.17
CA SER A 405 -32.05 64.74 -13.73
C SER A 405 -33.06 64.33 -12.65
N VAL A 406 -32.58 63.80 -11.52
CA VAL A 406 -33.44 63.30 -10.42
C VAL A 406 -34.17 64.46 -9.73
N LEU A 407 -33.48 65.57 -9.45
CA LEU A 407 -34.10 66.76 -8.86
C LEU A 407 -35.16 67.37 -9.79
N GLY A 408 -34.91 67.37 -11.11
CA GLY A 408 -35.89 67.85 -12.10
C GLY A 408 -37.17 67.01 -12.16
N GLN A 409 -37.08 65.70 -11.91
CA GLN A 409 -38.23 64.79 -11.93
C GLN A 409 -39.06 64.84 -10.63
N ALA A 410 -38.46 65.25 -9.51
CA ALA A 410 -39.06 65.07 -8.19
C ALA A 410 -40.38 65.82 -7.98
N GLY A 411 -40.46 67.07 -8.44
CA GLY A 411 -41.68 67.87 -8.33
C GLY A 411 -42.85 67.32 -9.15
N GLU A 412 -42.58 66.81 -10.36
CA GLU A 412 -43.59 66.21 -11.22
C GLU A 412 -44.08 64.87 -10.66
N VAL A 413 -43.17 64.02 -10.19
CA VAL A 413 -43.54 62.72 -9.58
C VAL A 413 -44.37 62.91 -8.33
N GLU A 414 -44.00 63.85 -7.45
CA GLU A 414 -44.81 64.16 -6.27
C GLU A 414 -46.22 64.61 -6.69
N LYS A 415 -46.32 65.58 -7.60
CA LYS A 415 -47.61 66.13 -8.04
C LYS A 415 -48.54 65.08 -8.66
N LEU A 416 -48.00 64.12 -9.41
CA LEU A 416 -48.78 63.12 -10.14
C LEU A 416 -49.10 61.85 -9.32
N HIS A 417 -48.22 61.45 -8.41
CA HIS A 417 -48.31 60.15 -7.73
C HIS A 417 -48.51 60.24 -6.22
N THR A 418 -48.66 61.44 -5.66
CA THR A 418 -49.03 61.65 -4.26
C THR A 418 -50.42 62.31 -4.14
N PRO A 419 -51.33 61.80 -3.29
CA PRO A 419 -51.20 60.60 -2.46
C PRO A 419 -51.16 59.32 -3.30
N ILE A 420 -50.30 58.36 -2.92
CA ILE A 420 -50.14 57.06 -3.58
C ILE A 420 -51.47 56.30 -3.54
N ARG A 421 -52.07 56.02 -4.71
CA ARG A 421 -53.40 55.37 -4.79
C ARG A 421 -53.35 53.89 -5.10
N GLY A 422 -52.23 53.40 -5.64
CA GLY A 422 -52.07 52.00 -5.99
C GLY A 422 -50.64 51.62 -6.38
N PRO A 423 -50.44 50.37 -6.86
CA PRO A 423 -49.13 49.80 -7.20
C PRO A 423 -48.30 50.63 -8.19
N ALA A 424 -48.92 51.19 -9.22
CA ALA A 424 -48.23 51.97 -10.24
C ALA A 424 -47.64 53.27 -9.67
N ASP A 425 -48.40 53.99 -8.83
CA ASP A 425 -47.92 55.20 -8.13
C ASP A 425 -46.79 54.85 -7.15
N LEU A 426 -46.95 53.74 -6.42
CA LEU A 426 -45.98 53.26 -5.45
C LEU A 426 -44.64 52.93 -6.11
N GLU A 427 -44.66 52.25 -7.25
CA GLU A 427 -43.44 51.90 -7.98
C GLU A 427 -42.65 53.14 -8.42
N VAL A 428 -43.34 54.15 -8.95
CA VAL A 428 -42.70 55.40 -9.39
C VAL A 428 -42.08 56.15 -8.21
N VAL A 429 -42.81 56.26 -7.09
CA VAL A 429 -42.31 56.93 -5.88
C VAL A 429 -41.14 56.17 -5.25
N LEU A 430 -41.21 54.83 -5.17
CA LEU A 430 -40.13 53.98 -4.66
C LEU A 430 -38.86 54.09 -5.52
N ARG A 431 -39.01 54.08 -6.85
CA ARG A 431 -37.89 54.21 -7.79
C ARG A 431 -37.19 55.55 -7.60
N LEU A 432 -37.94 56.64 -7.51
CA LEU A 432 -37.38 57.97 -7.30
C LEU A 432 -36.72 58.10 -5.91
N HIS A 433 -37.37 57.60 -4.85
CA HIS A 433 -36.76 57.55 -3.52
C HIS A 433 -35.45 56.75 -3.53
N GLY A 434 -35.40 55.62 -4.26
CA GLY A 434 -34.19 54.82 -4.45
C GLY A 434 -33.06 55.61 -5.11
N HIS A 435 -33.36 56.42 -6.14
CA HIS A 435 -32.37 57.31 -6.76
C HIS A 435 -31.81 58.35 -5.78
N PHE A 436 -32.69 59.00 -4.99
CA PHE A 436 -32.26 59.95 -3.96
C PHE A 436 -31.39 59.31 -2.88
N ARG A 437 -31.75 58.10 -2.43
CA ARG A 437 -30.95 57.35 -1.45
C ARG A 437 -29.55 57.07 -2.00
N ARG A 438 -29.45 56.52 -3.21
CA ARG A 438 -28.15 56.22 -3.86
C ARG A 438 -27.30 57.47 -4.04
N LEU A 439 -27.88 58.56 -4.53
CA LEU A 439 -27.15 59.83 -4.68
C LEU A 439 -26.65 60.37 -3.32
N SER A 440 -27.44 60.23 -2.26
CA SER A 440 -27.07 60.68 -0.92
C SER A 440 -25.88 59.93 -0.30
N GLU A 441 -25.52 58.76 -0.83
CA GLU A 441 -24.31 58.01 -0.43
C GLU A 441 -23.03 58.70 -0.93
N PHE A 442 -23.11 59.46 -2.03
CA PHE A 442 -21.96 60.08 -2.69
C PHE A 442 -21.98 61.62 -2.65
N GLU A 443 -23.11 62.24 -2.30
CA GLU A 443 -23.30 63.68 -2.31
C GLU A 443 -24.18 64.15 -1.14
N SER A 444 -23.64 65.07 -0.32
CA SER A 444 -24.37 65.67 0.81
C SER A 444 -25.05 66.98 0.43
N ALA A 445 -25.87 66.96 -0.63
CA ALA A 445 -26.64 68.14 -1.03
C ALA A 445 -27.96 68.24 -0.22
N PRO A 446 -28.25 69.38 0.44
CA PRO A 446 -29.47 69.53 1.26
C PRO A 446 -30.76 69.23 0.50
N ALA A 447 -30.81 69.57 -0.79
CA ALA A 447 -31.97 69.30 -1.65
C ALA A 447 -32.26 67.80 -1.82
N LEU A 448 -31.23 66.95 -1.89
CA LEU A 448 -31.40 65.50 -1.97
C LEU A 448 -32.01 64.93 -0.69
N THR A 449 -31.52 65.39 0.47
CA THR A 449 -32.03 64.99 1.78
C THR A 449 -33.48 65.40 1.97
N VAL A 450 -33.83 66.65 1.65
CA VAL A 450 -35.20 67.17 1.76
C VAL A 450 -36.17 66.36 0.90
N TRP A 451 -35.81 66.09 -0.36
CA TRP A 451 -36.66 65.32 -1.25
C TRP A 451 -36.78 63.85 -0.84
N ARG A 452 -35.67 63.22 -0.44
CA ARG A 452 -35.69 61.85 0.10
C ARG A 452 -36.65 61.75 1.27
N ASP A 453 -36.47 62.58 2.30
CA ASP A 453 -37.24 62.54 3.53
C ASP A 453 -38.73 62.83 3.28
N ARG A 454 -39.04 63.74 2.34
CA ARG A 454 -40.41 64.02 1.89
C ARG A 454 -41.07 62.80 1.22
N LEU A 455 -40.36 62.12 0.31
CA LEU A 455 -40.89 60.90 -0.32
C LEU A 455 -41.02 59.76 0.70
N SER A 456 -40.11 59.66 1.67
CA SER A 456 -40.21 58.67 2.76
C SER A 456 -41.48 58.84 3.58
N LEU A 457 -41.90 60.08 3.88
CA LEU A 457 -43.18 60.34 4.55
C LEU A 457 -44.38 59.82 3.73
N HIS A 458 -44.41 60.08 2.42
CA HIS A 458 -45.49 59.58 1.56
C HIS A 458 -45.54 58.05 1.48
N LEU A 459 -44.38 57.39 1.44
CA LEU A 459 -44.27 55.93 1.46
C LEU A 459 -44.71 55.35 2.82
N ALA A 460 -44.28 55.95 3.92
CA ALA A 460 -44.69 55.56 5.27
C ALA A 460 -46.22 55.67 5.44
N ASP A 461 -46.82 56.77 4.99
CA ASP A 461 -48.27 56.99 5.05
C ASP A 461 -49.05 56.00 4.18
N TYR A 462 -48.52 55.62 3.02
CA TYR A 462 -49.13 54.58 2.19
C TYR A 462 -49.14 53.22 2.92
N TYR A 463 -47.99 52.79 3.43
CA TYR A 463 -47.88 51.49 4.09
C TYR A 463 -48.67 51.42 5.41
N ARG A 464 -48.74 52.50 6.19
CA ARG A 464 -49.62 52.61 7.38
C ARG A 464 -51.09 52.45 7.02
N ARG A 465 -51.55 53.11 5.95
CA ARG A 465 -52.93 52.98 5.46
C ARG A 465 -53.24 51.55 5.04
N ARG A 466 -52.33 50.90 4.30
CA ARG A 466 -52.48 49.50 3.87
C ARG A 466 -52.53 48.53 5.05
N ALA A 467 -51.67 48.70 6.05
CA ALA A 467 -51.72 47.92 7.28
C ALA A 467 -53.05 48.08 8.03
N ALA A 468 -53.54 49.33 8.17
CA ALA A 468 -54.81 49.63 8.82
C ALA A 468 -56.01 49.03 8.07
N ASP A 469 -55.97 49.04 6.73
CA ASP A 469 -57.02 48.44 5.89
C ASP A 469 -57.04 46.92 6.01
N ILE A 470 -55.88 46.26 6.06
CA ILE A 470 -55.77 44.80 6.27
C ILE A 470 -56.34 44.42 7.64
N ALA A 471 -55.96 45.15 8.68
CA ALA A 471 -56.45 44.93 10.04
C ALA A 471 -57.99 45.05 10.15
N LYS A 472 -58.60 45.94 9.36
CA LYS A 472 -60.07 46.12 9.32
C LYS A 472 -60.81 45.03 8.53
N ARG A 473 -60.20 44.45 7.49
CA ARG A 473 -60.90 43.57 6.52
C ARG A 473 -60.94 42.09 6.89
N GLN A 474 -59.92 41.53 7.54
CA GLN A 474 -59.76 40.06 7.59
C GLN A 474 -59.51 39.45 8.97
N GLY A 475 -59.61 40.22 10.07
CA GLY A 475 -59.44 39.66 11.42
C GLY A 475 -58.09 38.95 11.60
N PRO A 476 -57.98 37.92 12.46
CA PRO A 476 -56.73 37.25 12.82
C PRO A 476 -56.10 36.36 11.72
N GLU A 477 -56.55 36.41 10.46
CA GLU A 477 -56.02 35.56 9.39
C GLU A 477 -54.88 36.20 8.56
N LEU A 478 -54.74 37.54 8.57
CA LEU A 478 -53.67 38.28 7.86
C LEU A 478 -52.68 39.00 8.79
N ILE A 479 -52.32 38.34 9.90
CA ILE A 479 -51.52 38.99 10.95
C ILE A 479 -50.08 39.23 10.47
N ALA A 480 -49.48 38.30 9.70
CA ALA A 480 -48.12 38.46 9.21
C ALA A 480 -48.01 39.59 8.18
N LEU A 481 -48.94 39.66 7.23
CA LEU A 481 -48.98 40.64 6.16
C LEU A 481 -49.24 42.05 6.69
N GLY A 482 -50.25 42.21 7.56
CA GLY A 482 -50.56 43.51 8.16
C GLY A 482 -49.36 44.09 8.94
N PHE A 483 -48.62 43.23 9.65
CA PHE A 483 -47.41 43.63 10.35
C PHE A 483 -46.23 43.92 9.41
N ALA A 484 -46.03 43.12 8.36
CA ALA A 484 -45.01 43.40 7.35
C ALA A 484 -45.20 44.79 6.71
N TYR A 485 -46.45 45.20 6.45
CA TYR A 485 -46.78 46.56 6.00
C TYR A 485 -46.43 47.64 7.04
N LEU A 486 -46.73 47.42 8.32
CA LEU A 486 -46.32 48.36 9.38
C LEU A 486 -44.80 48.52 9.44
N GLN A 487 -44.07 47.42 9.26
CA GLN A 487 -42.62 47.46 9.26
C GLN A 487 -42.06 48.17 8.03
N GLN A 488 -42.65 47.98 6.84
CA GLN A 488 -42.28 48.79 5.67
C GLN A 488 -42.52 50.27 5.94
N ALA A 489 -43.62 50.65 6.59
CA ALA A 489 -43.83 52.04 6.97
C ALA A 489 -42.74 52.57 7.89
N GLN A 490 -42.35 51.78 8.88
CA GLN A 490 -41.28 52.13 9.82
C GLN A 490 -39.94 52.35 9.10
N HIS A 491 -39.59 51.51 8.12
CA HIS A 491 -38.38 51.67 7.33
C HIS A 491 -38.27 53.07 6.69
N PHE A 492 -39.40 53.65 6.29
CA PHE A 492 -39.46 55.00 5.74
C PHE A 492 -39.75 56.10 6.78
N THR A 493 -40.02 55.76 8.04
CA THR A 493 -40.34 56.76 9.07
C THR A 493 -39.06 57.24 9.78
N LEU A 494 -38.91 58.55 9.94
CA LEU A 494 -37.78 59.16 10.68
C LEU A 494 -37.96 59.17 12.21
N ASN A 495 -39.10 58.68 12.71
CA ASN A 495 -39.52 58.82 14.09
C ASN A 495 -39.18 57.57 14.92
N LYS A 496 -38.29 57.71 15.92
CA LYS A 496 -37.83 56.61 16.79
C LYS A 496 -38.79 56.27 17.93
N TYR A 497 -39.83 57.07 18.17
CA TYR A 497 -40.74 56.88 19.32
C TYR A 497 -41.73 55.70 19.17
N GLU A 498 -41.94 55.17 17.95
CA GLU A 498 -42.85 54.04 17.68
C GLU A 498 -42.19 52.66 17.88
N LEU A 499 -40.89 52.60 18.21
CA LEU A 499 -40.10 51.37 18.31
C LEU A 499 -40.56 50.38 19.41
N PRO A 500 -40.89 50.80 20.65
CA PRO A 500 -41.24 49.86 21.72
C PRO A 500 -42.57 49.14 21.49
N GLU A 501 -43.56 49.84 20.91
CA GLU A 501 -44.89 49.26 20.63
C GLU A 501 -44.81 48.23 19.49
N LEU A 502 -44.01 48.52 18.45
CA LEU A 502 -43.75 47.57 17.37
C LEU A 502 -42.97 46.35 17.85
N ALA A 503 -42.00 46.53 18.76
CA ALA A 503 -41.28 45.41 19.38
C ALA A 503 -42.22 44.51 20.21
N ALA A 504 -43.15 45.09 20.97
CA ALA A 504 -44.15 44.32 21.71
C ALA A 504 -45.10 43.54 20.79
N ARG A 505 -45.55 44.16 19.69
CA ARG A 505 -46.39 43.49 18.67
C ARG A 505 -45.63 42.37 17.95
N ARG A 506 -44.34 42.57 17.68
CA ARG A 506 -43.46 41.56 17.08
C ARG A 506 -43.33 40.32 17.97
N ALA A 507 -43.09 40.49 19.27
CA ALA A 507 -43.03 39.38 20.22
C ALA A 507 -44.35 38.57 20.27
N GLY A 508 -45.50 39.26 20.15
CA GLY A 508 -46.80 38.61 20.02
C GLY A 508 -46.93 37.76 18.75
N LEU A 509 -46.41 38.24 17.62
CA LEU A 509 -46.37 37.51 16.36
C LEU A 509 -45.43 36.32 16.37
N GLU A 510 -44.24 36.46 16.95
CA GLU A 510 -43.28 35.37 17.13
C GLU A 510 -43.93 34.19 17.88
N ASN A 511 -44.72 34.48 18.91
CA ASN A 511 -45.47 33.47 19.66
C ASN A 511 -46.60 32.80 18.86
N GLN A 512 -47.20 33.51 17.89
CA GLN A 512 -48.32 33.00 17.08
C GLN A 512 -47.88 32.25 15.82
N LEU A 513 -46.80 32.69 15.18
CA LEU A 513 -46.31 32.16 13.92
C LEU A 513 -45.14 31.18 14.07
N GLY A 514 -44.39 31.24 15.17
CA GLY A 514 -43.23 30.40 15.41
C GLY A 514 -43.57 28.91 15.55
N LEU A 515 -42.61 28.05 15.20
CA LEU A 515 -42.73 26.61 15.40
C LEU A 515 -42.44 26.30 16.88
N ARG A 516 -43.46 25.90 17.64
CA ARG A 516 -43.33 25.60 19.07
C ARG A 516 -43.51 24.10 19.28
N VAL A 517 -42.41 23.40 19.55
CA VAL A 517 -42.34 21.94 19.58
C VAL A 517 -42.05 21.45 21.00
N ALA A 518 -42.94 20.64 21.55
CA ALA A 518 -42.70 19.90 22.78
C ALA A 518 -42.04 18.55 22.49
N LEU A 519 -40.97 18.22 23.23
CA LEU A 519 -40.30 16.93 23.16
C LEU A 519 -40.73 16.06 24.36
N ASN A 520 -41.39 14.93 24.08
CA ASN A 520 -41.92 14.02 25.10
C ASN A 520 -41.29 12.62 24.94
N PHE A 521 -40.13 12.44 25.57
CA PHE A 521 -39.40 11.17 25.57
C PHE A 521 -39.78 10.36 26.81
N ARG A 522 -40.20 9.11 26.61
CA ARG A 522 -40.69 8.21 27.67
C ARG A 522 -39.92 6.89 27.65
N ASP A 523 -39.57 6.42 28.84
CA ASP A 523 -39.01 5.08 29.03
C ASP A 523 -40.15 4.08 29.30
N LEU A 524 -40.36 3.14 28.37
CA LEU A 524 -41.27 2.00 28.53
C LEU A 524 -40.51 0.67 28.60
N THR A 525 -39.19 0.71 28.84
CA THR A 525 -38.40 -0.51 29.01
C THR A 525 -38.78 -1.23 30.30
N PRO A 526 -38.67 -2.58 30.34
CA PRO A 526 -38.76 -3.33 31.58
C PRO A 526 -37.76 -2.77 32.60
N GLU A 527 -38.22 -2.56 33.84
CA GLU A 527 -37.42 -2.05 34.97
C GLU A 527 -36.90 -0.59 34.82
N ALA A 528 -37.36 0.15 33.81
CA ALA A 528 -36.96 1.54 33.54
C ALA A 528 -35.43 1.72 33.42
N THR A 529 -34.79 0.75 32.78
CA THR A 529 -33.32 0.71 32.58
C THR A 529 -32.83 1.70 31.53
N GLY A 530 -33.75 2.36 30.81
CA GLY A 530 -33.48 3.29 29.72
C GLY A 530 -33.56 4.77 30.09
N GLN A 531 -33.84 5.15 31.34
CA GLN A 531 -34.08 6.56 31.73
C GLN A 531 -32.95 7.51 31.31
N TYR A 532 -31.69 7.11 31.49
CA TYR A 532 -30.54 7.91 31.05
C TYR A 532 -30.46 8.05 29.53
N LEU A 533 -30.80 6.99 28.78
CA LEU A 533 -30.80 6.99 27.32
C LEU A 533 -31.92 7.86 26.76
N VAL A 534 -33.08 7.86 27.40
CA VAL A 534 -34.22 8.72 27.04
C VAL A 534 -33.87 10.19 27.24
N ALA A 535 -33.18 10.54 28.34
CA ALA A 535 -32.69 11.89 28.58
C ALA A 535 -31.62 12.32 27.56
N GLU A 536 -30.67 11.43 27.25
CA GLU A 536 -29.61 11.65 26.26
C GLU A 536 -30.21 11.87 24.86
N LEU A 537 -31.13 10.99 24.43
CA LEU A 537 -31.84 11.12 23.16
C LEU A 537 -32.64 12.42 23.09
N SER A 538 -33.35 12.79 24.16
CA SER A 538 -34.11 14.05 24.20
C SER A 538 -33.20 15.27 24.03
N ALA A 539 -32.05 15.28 24.71
CA ALA A 539 -31.08 16.37 24.64
C ALA A 539 -30.42 16.46 23.25
N GLN A 540 -30.02 15.33 22.68
CA GLN A 540 -29.37 15.25 21.37
C GLN A 540 -30.32 15.59 20.22
N VAL A 541 -31.54 15.03 20.22
CA VAL A 541 -32.58 15.38 19.25
C VAL A 541 -32.92 16.86 19.39
N GLY A 542 -33.11 17.36 20.61
CA GLY A 542 -33.38 18.78 20.85
C GLY A 542 -32.28 19.70 20.33
N SER A 543 -31.01 19.39 20.63
CA SER A 543 -29.86 20.13 20.12
C SER A 543 -29.78 20.10 18.58
N SER A 544 -30.04 18.94 17.98
CA SER A 544 -30.04 18.78 16.52
C SER A 544 -31.17 19.55 15.83
N LEU A 545 -32.36 19.59 16.44
CA LEU A 545 -33.49 20.39 15.96
C LEU A 545 -33.18 21.89 16.05
N GLN A 546 -32.58 22.36 17.14
CA GLN A 546 -32.12 23.75 17.28
C GLN A 546 -31.03 24.09 16.25
N GLY A 547 -30.11 23.16 15.99
CA GLY A 547 -29.03 23.29 15.02
C GLY A 547 -29.46 23.23 13.55
N ALA A 548 -30.71 22.86 13.26
CA ALA A 548 -31.20 22.72 11.88
C ALA A 548 -31.50 24.05 11.18
N GLY A 549 -31.32 25.17 11.87
CA GLY A 549 -31.33 26.51 11.27
C GLY A 549 -32.71 27.09 10.98
N PHE A 550 -33.79 26.50 11.54
CA PHE A 550 -35.12 27.12 11.56
C PHE A 550 -35.07 28.41 12.41
N LEU A 551 -35.51 29.53 11.84
CA LEU A 551 -35.31 30.86 12.44
C LEU A 551 -36.11 31.09 13.73
N HIS A 552 -37.34 30.57 13.78
CA HIS A 552 -38.29 30.79 14.88
C HIS A 552 -38.81 29.45 15.42
N LEU A 553 -37.89 28.51 15.68
CA LEU A 553 -38.19 27.25 16.37
C LEU A 553 -37.93 27.40 17.87
N GLU A 554 -38.98 27.25 18.67
CA GLU A 554 -38.90 27.17 20.13
C GLU A 554 -39.12 25.71 20.57
N LEU A 555 -38.15 25.16 21.28
CA LEU A 555 -38.30 23.85 21.92
C LEU A 555 -38.81 24.03 23.35
N LEU A 556 -39.92 23.37 23.65
CA LEU A 556 -40.56 23.42 24.95
C LEU A 556 -40.24 22.15 25.74
N GLU A 557 -39.73 22.33 26.95
CA GLU A 557 -39.64 21.24 27.91
C GLU A 557 -41.04 20.87 28.40
N ALA A 558 -41.32 19.57 28.53
CA ALA A 558 -42.66 19.01 28.78
C ALA A 558 -43.35 19.44 30.11
N ARG A 559 -42.79 20.39 30.88
CA ARG A 559 -43.30 20.87 32.19
C ARG A 559 -43.11 22.37 32.47
N SER A 560 -42.78 23.21 31.48
CA SER A 560 -42.62 24.65 31.75
C SER A 560 -43.96 25.40 31.67
N ASP A 561 -44.47 25.90 32.81
CA ASP A 561 -45.67 26.76 32.88
C ASP A 561 -45.45 28.17 32.30
N ARG A 562 -44.21 28.50 31.91
CA ARG A 562 -43.81 29.86 31.47
C ARG A 562 -43.99 30.11 29.97
N ALA A 563 -44.16 29.06 29.18
CA ALA A 563 -44.31 29.17 27.74
C ALA A 563 -45.72 28.69 27.37
N GLY A 564 -46.47 29.46 26.58
CA GLY A 564 -47.83 29.07 26.15
C GLY A 564 -47.88 27.68 25.50
N PRO A 565 -49.06 27.10 25.23
CA PRO A 565 -49.18 25.70 24.80
C PRO A 565 -48.33 25.41 23.55
N PRO A 566 -47.67 24.23 23.45
CA PRO A 566 -46.99 23.81 22.23
C PRO A 566 -47.98 23.79 21.06
N GLY A 567 -47.49 24.00 19.83
CA GLY A 567 -48.26 23.79 18.59
C GLY A 567 -48.08 22.38 18.00
N LEU A 568 -46.95 21.74 18.32
CA LEU A 568 -46.59 20.38 17.93
C LEU A 568 -45.95 19.65 19.11
N GLU A 569 -46.18 18.35 19.22
CA GLU A 569 -45.55 17.48 20.21
C GLU A 569 -44.96 16.25 19.51
N LEU A 570 -43.68 15.98 19.72
CA LEU A 570 -42.99 14.76 19.32
C LEU A 570 -42.95 13.81 20.51
N ILE A 571 -43.63 12.67 20.39
CA ILE A 571 -43.64 11.64 21.42
C ILE A 571 -42.73 10.50 20.97
N VAL A 572 -41.72 10.18 21.79
CA VAL A 572 -40.78 9.08 21.57
C VAL A 572 -40.83 8.12 22.75
N GLU A 573 -41.13 6.85 22.51
CA GLU A 573 -41.28 5.84 23.56
C GLU A 573 -40.24 4.74 23.36
N LEU A 574 -39.29 4.62 24.30
CA LEU A 574 -38.25 3.59 24.28
C LEU A 574 -38.82 2.26 24.77
N LEU A 575 -38.76 1.22 23.94
CA LEU A 575 -39.39 -0.08 24.20
C LEU A 575 -38.39 -1.14 24.70
N GLU A 576 -37.20 -1.19 24.12
CA GLU A 576 -36.19 -2.21 24.46
C GLU A 576 -34.78 -1.65 24.27
N VAL A 577 -33.89 -1.94 25.24
CA VAL A 577 -32.44 -1.79 25.11
C VAL A 577 -31.80 -3.06 25.64
N SER A 578 -31.22 -3.88 24.77
CA SER A 578 -30.59 -5.12 25.19
C SER A 578 -29.28 -5.38 24.45
N VAL A 579 -28.36 -6.07 25.11
CA VAL A 579 -27.16 -6.64 24.49
C VAL A 579 -27.25 -8.13 24.74
N ARG A 580 -27.30 -8.90 23.66
CA ARG A 580 -27.46 -10.34 23.70
C ARG A 580 -26.17 -10.98 23.23
N ASP A 581 -25.66 -11.91 24.02
CA ASP A 581 -24.51 -12.74 23.67
C ASP A 581 -25.04 -14.11 23.23
N ASP A 582 -24.60 -14.55 22.06
CA ASP A 582 -24.84 -15.86 21.51
C ASP A 582 -23.50 -16.55 21.27
N ALA A 583 -23.43 -17.86 21.50
CA ALA A 583 -22.21 -18.64 21.38
C ALA A 583 -22.51 -19.94 20.64
N GLN A 584 -21.83 -20.15 19.51
CA GLN A 584 -21.88 -21.39 18.75
C GLN A 584 -20.57 -22.14 18.93
N GLU A 585 -20.66 -23.37 19.47
CA GLU A 585 -19.49 -24.23 19.67
C GLU A 585 -19.40 -25.28 18.58
N GLU A 586 -18.19 -25.46 18.07
CA GLU A 586 -17.87 -26.46 17.06
C GLU A 586 -16.64 -27.25 17.52
N ALA A 587 -16.76 -28.58 17.56
CA ALA A 587 -15.62 -29.46 17.79
C ALA A 587 -14.84 -29.62 16.48
N VAL A 588 -13.60 -29.17 16.46
CA VAL A 588 -12.73 -29.23 15.29
C VAL A 588 -11.68 -30.32 15.52
N ARG A 589 -11.57 -31.25 14.58
CA ARG A 589 -10.56 -32.32 14.59
C ARG A 589 -9.26 -31.80 14.01
N SER A 590 -8.16 -32.07 14.70
CA SER A 590 -6.80 -31.82 14.20
C SER A 590 -5.85 -32.94 14.65
N GLU A 591 -4.59 -32.83 14.27
CA GLU A 591 -3.55 -33.80 14.53
C GLU A 591 -2.34 -33.10 15.14
N TYR A 592 -1.71 -33.76 16.12
CA TYR A 592 -0.49 -33.26 16.75
C TYR A 592 0.62 -34.31 16.70
N SER A 593 1.86 -33.83 16.63
CA SER A 593 3.04 -34.68 16.72
C SER A 593 3.29 -35.05 18.18
N ALA A 594 3.09 -36.32 18.53
CA ALA A 594 3.34 -36.86 19.87
C ALA A 594 4.80 -37.32 20.07
N GLY A 595 5.68 -37.01 19.10
CA GLY A 595 7.08 -37.46 19.06
C GLY A 595 7.28 -38.58 18.03
N PHE A 596 8.33 -39.38 18.22
CA PHE A 596 8.65 -40.51 17.33
C PHE A 596 8.49 -41.83 18.08
N ARG A 597 7.86 -42.82 17.44
CA ARG A 597 7.80 -44.19 17.93
C ARG A 597 8.73 -45.08 17.10
N GLN A 598 9.44 -45.97 17.78
CA GLN A 598 10.29 -46.97 17.14
C GLN A 598 9.42 -48.14 16.67
N VAL A 599 9.19 -48.21 15.36
CA VAL A 599 8.45 -49.33 14.74
C VAL A 599 9.46 -50.36 14.24
N PRO A 600 9.24 -51.67 14.47
CA PRO A 600 10.18 -52.68 14.01
C PRO A 600 10.35 -52.62 12.49
N ASN A 601 11.60 -52.56 12.04
CA ASN A 601 11.90 -52.46 10.62
C ASN A 601 11.56 -53.79 9.91
N PRO A 602 10.63 -53.82 8.95
CA PRO A 602 10.28 -55.05 8.25
C PRO A 602 11.46 -55.63 7.47
N GLY A 603 12.30 -54.78 6.86
CA GLY A 603 13.52 -55.19 6.17
C GLY A 603 14.54 -55.83 7.10
N TRP A 604 14.66 -55.33 8.34
CA TRP A 604 15.52 -55.97 9.34
C TRP A 604 15.01 -57.35 9.75
N ARG A 605 13.69 -57.53 9.94
CA ARG A 605 13.12 -58.84 10.26
C ARG A 605 13.38 -59.85 9.14
N GLU A 606 13.19 -59.46 7.89
CA GLU A 606 13.48 -60.31 6.73
C GLU A 606 14.97 -60.67 6.67
N ALA A 607 15.86 -59.71 6.88
CA ALA A 607 17.30 -59.95 6.96
C ALA A 607 17.66 -60.88 8.12
N LYS A 608 16.96 -60.77 9.26
CA LYS A 608 17.19 -61.63 10.43
C LYS A 608 16.75 -63.06 10.13
N THR A 609 15.57 -63.25 9.54
CA THR A 609 15.11 -64.59 9.13
C THR A 609 16.04 -65.20 8.09
N ALA A 610 16.56 -64.42 7.15
CA ALA A 610 17.54 -64.89 6.17
C ALA A 610 18.88 -65.28 6.82
N TYR A 611 19.33 -64.53 7.83
CA TYR A 611 20.51 -64.87 8.62
C TYR A 611 20.29 -66.15 9.44
N ASP A 612 19.17 -66.26 10.17
CA ASP A 612 18.84 -67.42 10.99
C ASP A 612 18.78 -68.69 10.12
N ARG A 613 18.19 -68.64 8.92
CA ARG A 613 18.23 -69.75 7.95
C ARG A 613 19.64 -70.08 7.47
N ALA A 614 20.46 -69.07 7.18
CA ALA A 614 21.84 -69.29 6.76
C ALA A 614 22.70 -69.92 7.86
N VAL A 615 22.39 -69.65 9.15
CA VAL A 615 23.02 -70.34 10.30
C VAL A 615 22.63 -71.81 10.31
N GLU A 616 21.33 -72.11 10.20
CA GLU A 616 20.83 -73.49 10.19
C GLU A 616 21.41 -74.30 9.02
N ASP A 617 21.40 -73.74 7.80
CA ASP A 617 21.94 -74.39 6.60
C ASP A 617 23.45 -74.66 6.74
N TYR A 618 24.19 -73.72 7.33
CA TYR A 618 25.63 -73.87 7.59
C TYR A 618 25.92 -74.99 8.59
N GLU A 619 25.20 -75.04 9.71
CA GLU A 619 25.39 -76.07 10.74
C GLU A 619 24.97 -77.46 10.25
N GLN A 620 23.85 -77.57 9.50
CA GLN A 620 23.44 -78.83 8.89
C GLN A 620 24.47 -79.33 7.87
N LEU A 621 24.99 -78.43 7.03
CA LEU A 621 26.03 -78.79 6.07
C LEU A 621 27.30 -79.24 6.81
N ARG A 622 27.77 -78.48 7.81
CA ARG A 622 28.94 -78.84 8.60
C ARG A 622 28.82 -80.23 9.22
N ALA A 623 27.69 -80.53 9.88
CA ALA A 623 27.44 -81.84 10.48
C ALA A 623 27.47 -82.97 9.44
N ARG A 624 26.88 -82.75 8.26
CA ARG A 624 26.91 -83.72 7.14
C ARG A 624 28.33 -83.95 6.62
N LEU A 625 29.13 -82.90 6.49
CA LEU A 625 30.52 -83.00 6.01
C LEU A 625 31.42 -83.71 7.04
N GLU A 626 31.21 -83.47 8.34
CA GLU A 626 31.91 -84.22 9.40
C GLU A 626 31.59 -85.71 9.37
N GLN A 627 30.37 -86.09 8.99
CA GLN A 627 29.98 -87.49 8.79
C GLN A 627 30.64 -88.11 7.55
N ASN A 628 30.70 -87.38 6.42
CA ASN A 628 31.37 -87.83 5.19
C ASN A 628 32.86 -88.10 5.41
N ARG A 629 33.54 -87.25 6.20
CA ARG A 629 34.97 -87.37 6.53
C ARG A 629 35.33 -88.63 7.32
N ARG A 630 34.36 -89.32 7.93
CA ARG A 630 34.58 -90.56 8.70
C ARG A 630 34.54 -91.85 7.86
N GLN A 631 34.28 -91.75 6.55
CA GLN A 631 34.17 -92.92 5.67
C GLN A 631 35.55 -93.48 5.27
N LYS A 632 35.71 -94.82 5.27
CA LYS A 632 36.99 -95.53 5.02
C LYS A 632 37.61 -95.33 3.62
N LYS A 633 36.91 -94.70 2.67
CA LYS A 633 37.38 -94.41 1.29
C LYS A 633 37.17 -92.92 0.91
N TYR A 634 37.38 -92.02 1.85
CA TYR A 634 37.28 -90.58 1.60
C TYR A 634 38.47 -90.09 0.77
N SER A 635 38.19 -89.66 -0.46
CA SER A 635 39.23 -89.21 -1.40
C SER A 635 39.58 -87.72 -1.22
N ASP A 636 40.80 -87.33 -1.59
CA ASP A 636 41.22 -85.92 -1.53
C ASP A 636 40.37 -84.99 -2.42
N LYS A 637 39.81 -85.50 -3.53
CA LYS A 637 38.84 -84.77 -4.35
C LYS A 637 37.53 -84.48 -3.61
N GLN A 638 37.04 -85.42 -2.80
CA GLN A 638 35.85 -85.20 -1.96
C GLN A 638 36.15 -84.21 -0.83
N ARG A 639 37.36 -84.23 -0.27
CA ARG A 639 37.78 -83.23 0.72
C ARG A 639 37.75 -81.81 0.20
N GLN A 640 38.33 -81.57 -0.97
CA GLN A 640 38.30 -80.24 -1.59
C GLN A 640 36.89 -79.77 -1.94
N ALA A 641 36.01 -80.66 -2.41
CA ALA A 641 34.62 -80.33 -2.69
C ALA A 641 33.84 -79.97 -1.42
N ASP A 642 34.05 -80.73 -0.34
CA ASP A 642 33.41 -80.51 0.96
C ASP A 642 33.90 -79.20 1.62
N ASP A 643 35.21 -78.91 1.56
CA ASP A 643 35.78 -77.64 2.04
C ASP A 643 35.26 -76.44 1.23
N ALA A 644 35.10 -76.59 -0.09
CA ALA A 644 34.52 -75.55 -0.94
C ALA A 644 33.03 -75.31 -0.63
N ALA A 645 32.27 -76.37 -0.34
CA ALA A 645 30.87 -76.26 0.07
C ALA A 645 30.72 -75.55 1.43
N LEU A 646 31.57 -75.88 2.40
CA LEU A 646 31.59 -75.23 3.71
C LEU A 646 31.96 -73.74 3.59
N ALA A 647 32.99 -73.41 2.79
CA ALA A 647 33.40 -72.04 2.54
C ALA A 647 32.30 -71.22 1.84
N ALA A 648 31.54 -71.84 0.92
CA ALA A 648 30.41 -71.21 0.26
C ALA A 648 29.26 -70.92 1.24
N ALA A 649 28.90 -71.88 2.11
CA ALA A 649 27.88 -71.68 3.13
C ALA A 649 28.31 -70.62 4.18
N GLN A 650 29.59 -70.61 4.55
CA GLN A 650 30.16 -69.58 5.43
C GLN A 650 30.09 -68.18 4.81
N SER A 651 30.28 -68.06 3.49
CA SER A 651 30.09 -66.81 2.76
C SER A 651 28.64 -66.35 2.79
N VAL A 652 27.68 -67.25 2.55
CA VAL A 652 26.25 -66.94 2.60
C VAL A 652 25.84 -66.48 3.99
N LEU A 653 26.32 -67.14 5.04
CA LEU A 653 26.11 -66.74 6.43
C LEU A 653 26.66 -65.34 6.72
N LYS A 654 27.89 -65.06 6.26
CA LYS A 654 28.53 -63.76 6.44
C LYS A 654 27.78 -62.65 5.69
N ASP A 655 27.34 -62.91 4.46
CA ASP A 655 26.60 -61.94 3.65
C ASP A 655 25.23 -61.65 4.27
N ALA A 656 24.54 -62.68 4.78
CA ALA A 656 23.28 -62.50 5.51
C ALA A 656 23.47 -61.69 6.80
N LYS A 657 24.59 -61.89 7.52
CA LYS A 657 24.94 -61.10 8.71
C LYS A 657 25.20 -59.63 8.38
N VAL A 658 25.97 -59.36 7.33
CA VAL A 658 26.26 -57.98 6.89
C VAL A 658 24.97 -57.27 6.49
N LYS A 659 24.04 -57.95 5.81
CA LYS A 659 22.72 -57.39 5.48
C LYS A 659 21.87 -57.11 6.72
N LEU A 660 21.93 -57.99 7.73
CA LEU A 660 21.25 -57.80 9.00
C LEU A 660 21.81 -56.61 9.78
N ASP A 661 23.14 -56.49 9.87
CA ASP A 661 23.84 -55.44 10.60
C ASP A 661 23.71 -54.05 9.93
N ALA A 662 23.44 -54.01 8.61
CA ALA A 662 23.25 -52.77 7.86
C ALA A 662 21.87 -52.13 8.05
N LEU A 663 20.90 -52.87 8.59
CA LEU A 663 19.56 -52.38 8.82
C LEU A 663 19.37 -52.10 10.32
N PRO A 664 18.82 -50.94 10.72
CA PRO A 664 18.45 -50.74 12.11
C PRO A 664 17.24 -51.62 12.43
N ALA A 665 17.23 -52.22 13.63
CA ALA A 665 16.12 -53.08 14.06
C ALA A 665 14.77 -52.34 14.15
N PHE A 666 14.81 -51.02 14.27
CA PHE A 666 13.66 -50.14 14.36
C PHE A 666 13.83 -48.90 13.47
N GLU A 667 12.73 -48.40 12.92
CA GLU A 667 12.65 -47.11 12.24
C GLU A 667 11.83 -46.14 13.10
N GLU A 668 12.28 -44.89 13.19
CA GLU A 668 11.54 -43.83 13.88
C GLU A 668 10.43 -43.32 12.97
N GLN A 669 9.18 -43.63 13.33
CA GLN A 669 7.99 -43.11 12.68
C GLN A 669 7.39 -42.02 13.55
N GLU A 670 7.06 -40.87 12.97
CA GLU A 670 6.35 -39.81 13.69
C GLU A 670 5.00 -40.34 14.19
N ASP A 671 4.76 -40.25 15.51
CA ASP A 671 3.53 -40.68 16.15
C ASP A 671 2.53 -39.53 16.10
N ILE A 672 1.79 -39.46 15.00
CA ILE A 672 0.73 -38.46 14.80
C ILE A 672 -0.53 -38.97 15.49
N ARG A 673 -1.05 -38.18 16.43
CA ARG A 673 -2.29 -38.52 17.15
C ARG A 673 -3.40 -37.53 16.83
N PRO A 674 -4.61 -38.02 16.52
CA PRO A 674 -5.76 -37.15 16.35
C PRO A 674 -6.18 -36.60 17.73
N TYR A 675 -6.61 -35.35 17.74
CA TYR A 675 -7.23 -34.73 18.90
C TYR A 675 -8.33 -33.77 18.44
N GLU A 676 -9.22 -33.42 19.35
CA GLU A 676 -10.30 -32.47 19.11
C GLU A 676 -10.05 -31.22 19.97
N PHE A 677 -10.24 -30.05 19.37
CA PHE A 677 -10.24 -28.78 20.09
C PHE A 677 -11.56 -28.04 19.83
N VAL A 678 -11.91 -27.12 20.72
CA VAL A 678 -13.17 -26.39 20.65
C VAL A 678 -12.94 -25.05 19.97
N ARG A 679 -13.73 -24.79 18.92
CA ARG A 679 -13.85 -23.47 18.28
C ARG A 679 -15.19 -22.86 18.64
N ARG A 680 -15.18 -21.73 19.37
CA ARG A 680 -16.40 -21.04 19.80
C ARG A 680 -16.55 -19.74 19.00
N ARG A 681 -17.61 -19.61 18.22
CA ARG A 681 -17.98 -18.35 17.56
C ARG A 681 -18.91 -17.59 18.50
N LEU A 682 -18.40 -16.51 19.08
CA LEU A 682 -19.16 -15.62 19.95
C LEU A 682 -19.74 -14.47 19.13
N THR A 683 -21.04 -14.22 19.27
CA THR A 683 -21.74 -13.11 18.62
C THR A 683 -22.42 -12.26 19.69
N ARG A 684 -22.00 -11.00 19.81
CA ARG A 684 -22.64 -10.01 20.70
C ARG A 684 -23.45 -9.04 19.85
N THR A 685 -24.76 -9.00 20.06
CA THR A 685 -25.67 -8.10 19.32
C THR A 685 -26.31 -7.09 20.27
N ALA A 686 -26.07 -5.81 20.03
CA ALA A 686 -26.83 -4.74 20.66
C ALA A 686 -28.12 -4.46 19.88
N LEU A 687 -29.23 -4.30 20.59
CA LEU A 687 -30.57 -4.02 20.05
C LEU A 687 -31.16 -2.82 20.78
N LEU A 688 -31.71 -1.87 20.03
CA LEU A 688 -32.53 -0.78 20.55
C LEU A 688 -33.80 -0.67 19.72
N ARG A 689 -34.95 -0.62 20.41
CA ARG A 689 -36.28 -0.47 19.81
C ARG A 689 -37.00 0.69 20.47
N LEU A 690 -37.53 1.61 19.66
CA LEU A 690 -38.36 2.70 20.12
C LEU A 690 -39.50 2.97 19.13
N THR A 691 -40.48 3.75 19.55
CA THR A 691 -41.50 4.28 18.65
C THR A 691 -41.50 5.80 18.68
N SER A 692 -41.88 6.41 17.55
CA SER A 692 -42.04 7.87 17.46
C SER A 692 -43.36 8.22 16.78
N ARG A 693 -43.94 9.36 17.18
CA ARG A 693 -45.13 9.95 16.54
C ARG A 693 -45.23 11.45 16.79
N TRP A 694 -45.85 12.16 15.87
CA TRP A 694 -46.20 13.57 16.00
C TRP A 694 -47.66 13.77 16.39
N VAL A 695 -47.91 14.77 17.23
CA VAL A 695 -49.24 15.25 17.61
C VAL A 695 -49.32 16.74 17.35
N ASN A 696 -50.31 17.17 16.56
CA ASN A 696 -50.65 18.58 16.44
C ASN A 696 -51.61 18.92 17.59
N THR A 697 -51.14 19.70 18.54
CA THR A 697 -51.85 20.02 19.79
C THR A 697 -52.99 21.02 19.58
N ALA A 698 -52.94 21.84 18.53
CA ALA A 698 -54.00 22.77 18.18
C ALA A 698 -55.22 22.07 17.55
N THR A 699 -54.99 21.01 16.76
CA THR A 699 -56.04 20.27 16.04
C THR A 699 -56.39 18.92 16.68
N GLY A 700 -55.56 18.44 17.59
CA GLY A 700 -55.64 17.08 18.15
C GLY A 700 -55.24 15.97 17.17
N ALA A 701 -54.81 16.31 15.95
CA ALA A 701 -54.43 15.33 14.93
C ALA A 701 -53.17 14.55 15.35
N ARG A 702 -53.20 13.23 15.19
CA ARG A 702 -52.11 12.32 15.54
C ARG A 702 -51.63 11.58 14.31
N GLU A 703 -50.32 11.58 14.09
CA GLU A 703 -49.72 10.73 13.05
C GLU A 703 -49.64 9.27 13.50
N ALA A 704 -49.53 8.38 12.50
CA ALA A 704 -49.35 6.96 12.75
C ALA A 704 -48.04 6.71 13.53
N GLN A 705 -48.11 5.88 14.56
CA GLN A 705 -46.94 5.49 15.35
C GLN A 705 -45.99 4.65 14.49
N GLN A 706 -44.72 5.01 14.51
CA GLN A 706 -43.69 4.33 13.73
C GLN A 706 -42.72 3.58 14.65
N LEU A 707 -42.46 2.32 14.35
CA LEU A 707 -41.45 1.51 15.05
C LEU A 707 -40.07 1.73 14.40
N LEU A 708 -39.08 2.00 15.24
CA LEU A 708 -37.66 2.11 14.87
C LEU A 708 -36.88 1.04 15.62
N GLU A 709 -36.10 0.25 14.88
CA GLU A 709 -35.32 -0.86 15.39
C GLU A 709 -33.92 -0.86 14.78
N VAL A 710 -32.89 -0.85 15.62
CA VAL A 710 -31.49 -0.90 15.21
C VAL A 710 -30.79 -2.07 15.89
N LYS A 711 -30.07 -2.86 15.10
CA LYS A 711 -29.25 -4.00 15.54
C LYS A 711 -27.80 -3.79 15.13
N GLU A 712 -26.88 -4.03 16.06
CA GLU A 712 -25.43 -3.97 15.80
C GLU A 712 -24.77 -5.28 16.29
N PRO A 713 -24.49 -6.24 15.38
CA PRO A 713 -23.79 -7.48 15.71
C PRO A 713 -22.26 -7.29 15.70
N ALA A 714 -21.56 -7.94 16.63
CA ALA A 714 -20.11 -8.10 16.65
C ALA A 714 -19.75 -9.57 16.86
N THR A 715 -18.87 -10.12 16.04
CA THR A 715 -18.49 -11.53 16.06
C THR A 715 -17.00 -11.70 16.37
N SER A 716 -16.66 -12.69 17.19
CA SER A 716 -15.28 -13.10 17.47
C SER A 716 -15.18 -14.63 17.51
N VAL A 717 -14.00 -15.16 17.22
CA VAL A 717 -13.75 -16.61 17.26
C VAL A 717 -12.74 -16.89 18.35
N GLU A 718 -13.11 -17.74 19.30
CA GLU A 718 -12.25 -18.31 20.32
C GLU A 718 -11.82 -19.71 19.87
N THR A 719 -10.53 -20.00 19.98
CA THR A 719 -9.99 -21.36 19.81
C THR A 719 -9.35 -21.78 21.13
N ALA A 720 -9.87 -22.86 21.72
CA ALA A 720 -9.44 -23.37 23.02
C ALA A 720 -9.19 -24.88 22.96
N GLY A 721 -8.12 -25.33 23.62
CA GLY A 721 -7.72 -26.74 23.65
C GLY A 721 -6.83 -27.17 22.48
N VAL A 722 -6.27 -26.22 21.72
CA VAL A 722 -5.31 -26.50 20.64
C VAL A 722 -3.99 -27.00 21.22
N HIS A 723 -3.47 -28.10 20.69
CA HIS A 723 -2.23 -28.70 21.13
C HIS A 723 -1.01 -27.87 20.64
N PRO A 724 0.03 -27.61 21.46
CA PRO A 724 1.17 -26.78 21.06
C PRO A 724 1.97 -27.30 19.85
N ALA A 725 1.93 -28.61 19.62
CA ALA A 725 2.57 -29.30 18.49
C ALA A 725 1.58 -29.67 17.37
N ASP A 726 0.54 -28.85 17.20
CA ASP A 726 -0.45 -29.01 16.12
C ASP A 726 0.21 -28.91 14.74
N GLN A 727 -0.08 -29.88 13.86
CA GLN A 727 0.50 -29.96 12.52
C GLN A 727 -0.23 -29.08 11.50
N GLN A 728 -1.43 -28.59 11.82
CA GLN A 728 -2.27 -27.77 10.94
C GLN A 728 -2.14 -26.26 11.24
N GLY A 729 -1.29 -25.88 12.19
CA GLY A 729 -0.96 -24.49 12.52
C GLY A 729 -2.01 -23.77 13.38
N HIS A 730 -2.98 -24.49 13.97
CA HIS A 730 -3.95 -23.90 14.88
C HIS A 730 -3.24 -23.38 16.14
N ARG A 731 -3.79 -22.34 16.79
CA ARG A 731 -3.29 -21.83 18.08
C ARG A 731 -4.46 -21.49 19.00
N ASN A 732 -4.22 -21.57 20.32
CA ASN A 732 -5.16 -21.06 21.30
C ASN A 732 -5.24 -19.54 21.17
N GLN A 733 -6.44 -19.02 20.93
CA GLN A 733 -6.69 -17.59 20.78
C GLN A 733 -7.95 -17.21 21.58
N PRO A 734 -7.85 -16.28 22.55
CA PRO A 734 -9.01 -15.84 23.30
C PRO A 734 -9.94 -15.02 22.39
N ALA A 735 -11.25 -15.10 22.64
CA ALA A 735 -12.20 -14.19 21.99
C ALA A 735 -11.88 -12.74 22.33
N SER A 736 -11.87 -11.89 21.31
CA SER A 736 -11.83 -10.44 21.47
C SER A 736 -13.13 -9.85 20.90
N LEU A 737 -14.08 -9.57 21.80
CA LEU A 737 -15.34 -8.89 21.47
C LEU A 737 -15.31 -7.46 22.03
N PRO A 738 -15.89 -6.48 21.32
CA PRO A 738 -16.12 -5.15 21.87
C PRO A 738 -16.96 -5.21 23.15
N GLU A 739 -16.68 -4.30 24.08
CA GLU A 739 -17.48 -4.14 25.30
C GLU A 739 -18.94 -3.80 24.97
N ALA A 740 -19.87 -4.27 25.80
CA ALA A 740 -21.30 -4.03 25.63
C ALA A 740 -21.63 -2.52 25.57
N ALA A 741 -20.91 -1.69 26.34
CA ALA A 741 -21.05 -0.24 26.32
C ALA A 741 -20.74 0.38 24.95
N ILE A 742 -19.71 -0.12 24.25
CA ILE A 742 -19.32 0.37 22.93
C ILE A 742 -20.41 0.06 21.90
N LEU A 743 -20.95 -1.15 21.92
CA LEU A 743 -22.02 -1.55 21.01
C LEU A 743 -23.33 -0.80 21.29
N ARG A 744 -23.67 -0.59 22.56
CA ARG A 744 -24.79 0.29 22.95
C ARG A 744 -24.62 1.71 22.42
N GLY A 745 -23.44 2.30 22.56
CA GLY A 745 -23.15 3.64 22.03
C GLY A 745 -23.21 3.73 20.49
N ARG A 746 -22.89 2.65 19.77
CA ARG A 746 -23.08 2.60 18.30
C ARG A 746 -24.55 2.55 17.91
N VAL A 747 -25.34 1.70 18.56
CA VAL A 747 -26.78 1.60 18.31
C VAL A 747 -27.50 2.90 18.68
N LEU A 748 -27.10 3.54 19.78
CA LEU A 748 -27.66 4.81 20.22
C LEU A 748 -27.48 5.91 19.17
N ARG A 749 -26.25 6.11 18.66
CA ARG A 749 -26.00 7.11 17.61
C ARG A 749 -26.80 6.85 16.33
N LYS A 750 -26.96 5.58 15.95
CA LYS A 750 -27.74 5.19 14.76
C LYS A 750 -29.23 5.48 14.94
N ILE A 751 -29.82 5.16 16.09
CA ILE A 751 -31.24 5.42 16.34
C ILE A 751 -31.49 6.94 16.52
N GLU A 752 -30.57 7.65 17.18
CA GLU A 752 -30.59 9.10 17.33
C GLU A 752 -30.67 9.79 15.98
N GLN A 753 -29.79 9.41 15.04
CA GLN A 753 -29.78 9.93 13.69
C GLN A 753 -31.15 9.71 13.00
N GLN A 754 -31.71 8.50 13.08
CA GLN A 754 -33.00 8.19 12.45
C GLN A 754 -34.17 8.98 13.05
N VAL A 755 -34.20 9.18 14.38
CA VAL A 755 -35.23 9.98 15.03
C VAL A 755 -35.10 11.45 14.65
N THR A 756 -33.87 11.98 14.65
CA THR A 756 -33.57 13.36 14.27
C THR A 756 -33.95 13.64 12.82
N GLU A 757 -33.54 12.80 11.88
CA GLU A 757 -33.86 12.95 10.45
C GLU A 757 -35.38 13.01 10.23
N ARG A 758 -36.13 12.08 10.84
CA ARG A 758 -37.60 12.06 10.74
C ARG A 758 -38.25 13.28 11.38
N ALA A 759 -37.73 13.73 12.53
CA ALA A 759 -38.26 14.91 13.19
C ALA A 759 -38.05 16.16 12.33
N LEU A 760 -36.88 16.29 11.70
CA LEU A 760 -36.57 17.37 10.77
C LEU A 760 -37.44 17.34 9.53
N ASP A 761 -37.65 16.16 8.94
CA ASP A 761 -38.47 16.03 7.74
C ASP A 761 -39.93 16.40 7.99
N TYR A 762 -40.47 16.05 9.17
CA TYR A 762 -41.80 16.49 9.56
C TYR A 762 -41.89 18.02 9.69
N LEU A 763 -40.93 18.66 10.36
CA LEU A 763 -40.89 20.13 10.50
C LEU A 763 -40.76 20.81 9.13
N LYS A 764 -39.93 20.28 8.23
CA LYS A 764 -39.84 20.77 6.85
C LYS A 764 -41.18 20.65 6.12
N ALA A 765 -41.90 19.53 6.27
CA ALA A 765 -43.20 19.34 5.65
C ALA A 765 -44.26 20.32 6.18
N VAL A 766 -44.22 20.68 7.47
CA VAL A 766 -45.10 21.71 8.04
C VAL A 766 -44.83 23.07 7.39
N VAL A 767 -43.57 23.47 7.27
CA VAL A 767 -43.16 24.73 6.61
C VAL A 767 -43.49 24.71 5.11
N GLU A 768 -43.32 23.57 4.45
CA GLU A 768 -43.60 23.39 3.03
C GLU A 768 -45.10 23.57 2.71
N ARG A 769 -46.00 23.20 3.61
CA ARG A 769 -47.44 23.45 3.43
C ARG A 769 -47.76 24.93 3.24
N ASP A 770 -47.11 25.82 4.00
CA ASP A 770 -47.29 27.28 3.83
C ASP A 770 -46.80 27.73 2.45
N PHE A 771 -45.65 27.23 1.99
CA PHE A 771 -45.14 27.57 0.66
C PHE A 771 -46.05 27.09 -0.49
N LEU A 772 -46.49 25.82 -0.43
CA LEU A 772 -47.40 25.26 -1.45
C LEU A 772 -48.74 26.00 -1.45
N ARG A 773 -49.25 26.36 -0.27
CA ARG A 773 -50.47 27.14 -0.15
C ARG A 773 -50.31 28.55 -0.73
N ALA A 774 -49.17 29.19 -0.50
CA ALA A 774 -48.85 30.49 -1.08
C ALA A 774 -48.84 30.44 -2.62
N GLN A 775 -48.22 29.40 -3.22
CA GLN A 775 -48.23 29.21 -4.67
C GLN A 775 -49.64 29.01 -5.24
N GLN A 776 -50.46 28.20 -4.58
CA GLN A 776 -51.84 27.99 -4.99
C GLN A 776 -52.65 29.30 -4.94
N LEU A 777 -52.53 30.06 -3.85
CA LEU A 777 -53.27 31.31 -3.67
C LEU A 777 -52.80 32.41 -4.61
N ALA A 778 -51.50 32.43 -4.97
CA ALA A 778 -50.96 33.36 -5.95
C ALA A 778 -51.65 33.25 -7.33
N GLN A 779 -52.19 32.07 -7.64
CA GLN A 779 -52.93 31.81 -8.87
C GLN A 779 -54.45 32.08 -8.74
N GLN A 780 -55.01 32.06 -7.52
CA GLN A 780 -56.46 31.92 -7.29
C GLN A 780 -57.12 33.05 -6.50
N ALA A 781 -56.43 33.69 -5.55
CA ALA A 781 -57.07 34.50 -4.49
C ALA A 781 -56.45 35.90 -4.26
N GLY A 782 -55.66 36.41 -5.22
CA GLY A 782 -55.03 37.72 -5.17
C GLY A 782 -53.71 37.75 -4.36
N PRO A 783 -52.89 38.81 -4.55
CA PRO A 783 -51.51 38.85 -4.07
C PRO A 783 -51.36 38.93 -2.54
N GLU A 784 -52.38 39.43 -1.84
CA GLU A 784 -52.38 39.56 -0.37
C GLU A 784 -52.46 38.20 0.33
N ALA A 785 -53.40 37.33 -0.06
CA ALA A 785 -53.56 36.01 0.54
C ALA A 785 -52.33 35.11 0.29
N ALA A 786 -51.74 35.20 -0.90
CA ALA A 786 -50.47 34.54 -1.20
C ALA A 786 -49.32 35.12 -0.36
N GLY A 787 -49.29 36.44 -0.20
CA GLY A 787 -48.28 37.15 0.59
C GLY A 787 -48.24 36.72 2.05
N GLU A 788 -49.39 36.51 2.70
CA GLU A 788 -49.47 36.01 4.08
C GLU A 788 -48.74 34.67 4.24
N HIS A 789 -49.03 33.70 3.38
CA HIS A 789 -48.41 32.38 3.45
C HIS A 789 -46.93 32.40 3.04
N TYR A 790 -46.53 33.24 2.09
CA TYR A 790 -45.10 33.44 1.79
C TYR A 790 -44.35 34.06 2.97
N LEU A 791 -44.95 35.00 3.70
CA LEU A 791 -44.38 35.57 4.92
C LEU A 791 -44.24 34.48 6.00
N ARG A 792 -45.29 33.70 6.27
CA ARG A 792 -45.23 32.57 7.23
C ARG A 792 -44.16 31.55 6.88
N PHE A 793 -44.03 31.22 5.59
CA PHE A 793 -42.95 30.38 5.09
C PHE A 793 -41.57 31.01 5.34
N LEU A 794 -41.36 32.27 5.01
CA LEU A 794 -40.08 32.97 5.23
C LEU A 794 -39.76 33.14 6.72
N PHE A 795 -40.78 33.22 7.58
CA PHE A 795 -40.62 33.27 9.02
C PHE A 795 -40.07 31.94 9.54
N ASN A 796 -40.65 30.82 9.13
CA ASN A 796 -40.31 29.53 9.71
C ASN A 796 -39.23 28.74 8.96
N SER A 797 -38.95 29.03 7.67
CA SER A 797 -37.99 28.25 6.88
C SER A 797 -36.52 28.50 7.25
N PRO A 798 -35.62 27.51 7.06
CA PRO A 798 -34.18 27.68 7.28
C PRO A 798 -33.55 28.69 6.32
N ARG A 799 -32.53 29.46 6.76
CA ARG A 799 -31.86 30.49 5.95
C ARG A 799 -31.36 30.00 4.58
N GLY A 800 -30.87 28.77 4.51
CA GLY A 800 -30.33 28.17 3.29
C GLY A 800 -31.36 27.59 2.32
N ASP A 801 -32.66 27.67 2.61
CA ASP A 801 -33.69 27.14 1.70
C ASP A 801 -33.78 28.00 0.42
N PRO A 802 -33.49 27.45 -0.77
CA PRO A 802 -33.47 28.23 -2.02
C PRO A 802 -34.84 28.80 -2.39
N ARG A 803 -35.94 28.20 -1.90
CA ARG A 803 -37.31 28.68 -2.14
C ARG A 803 -37.59 30.00 -1.44
N ARG A 804 -36.76 30.40 -0.46
CA ARG A 804 -36.84 31.73 0.16
C ARG A 804 -36.64 32.85 -0.85
N LEU A 805 -35.76 32.66 -1.84
CA LEU A 805 -35.57 33.65 -2.92
C LEU A 805 -36.87 33.83 -3.71
N GLN A 806 -37.54 32.74 -4.08
CA GLN A 806 -38.82 32.82 -4.80
C GLN A 806 -39.90 33.53 -3.98
N ALA A 807 -40.03 33.21 -2.69
CA ALA A 807 -40.99 33.86 -1.80
C ALA A 807 -40.68 35.35 -1.64
N ARG A 808 -39.40 35.72 -1.48
CA ARG A 808 -38.96 37.12 -1.44
C ARG A 808 -39.26 37.84 -2.73
N ASP A 809 -38.84 37.30 -3.87
CA ASP A 809 -39.10 37.87 -5.20
C ASP A 809 -40.59 38.12 -5.41
N TYR A 810 -41.46 37.21 -4.95
CA TYR A 810 -42.90 37.39 -5.02
C TYR A 810 -43.36 38.59 -4.18
N LEU A 811 -42.96 38.67 -2.91
CA LEU A 811 -43.34 39.77 -2.01
C LEU A 811 -42.76 41.12 -2.48
N GLU A 812 -41.54 41.15 -2.98
CA GLU A 812 -40.88 42.34 -3.53
C GLU A 812 -41.57 42.83 -4.80
N ARG A 813 -41.94 41.92 -5.73
CA ARG A 813 -42.53 42.30 -7.02
C ARG A 813 -44.03 42.56 -6.97
N GLN A 814 -44.77 41.78 -6.18
CA GLN A 814 -46.24 41.84 -6.15
C GLN A 814 -46.77 42.74 -5.04
N LEU A 815 -46.01 42.90 -3.94
CA LEU A 815 -46.42 43.70 -2.77
C LEU A 815 -45.45 44.86 -2.46
N TYR A 816 -44.38 45.02 -3.25
CA TYR A 816 -43.44 46.15 -3.20
C TYR A 816 -42.71 46.32 -1.87
N PHE A 817 -42.54 45.23 -1.11
CA PHE A 817 -41.76 45.26 0.12
C PHE A 817 -40.28 45.44 -0.19
N VAL A 818 -39.61 46.43 0.40
CA VAL A 818 -38.19 46.73 0.16
C VAL A 818 -37.31 46.51 1.39
N ALA A 819 -37.91 46.35 2.56
CA ALA A 819 -37.23 46.12 3.84
C ALA A 819 -37.57 44.74 4.45
N LEU A 820 -37.75 43.72 3.61
CA LEU A 820 -38.11 42.37 4.06
C LEU A 820 -37.04 41.75 4.97
N GLU A 821 -35.77 42.08 4.79
CA GLU A 821 -34.70 41.53 5.63
C GLU A 821 -34.77 42.02 7.08
N GLU A 822 -35.17 43.29 7.29
CA GLU A 822 -35.39 43.81 8.64
C GLU A 822 -36.54 43.06 9.34
N TRP A 823 -37.53 42.58 8.58
CA TRP A 823 -38.65 41.77 9.08
C TRP A 823 -38.19 40.34 9.44
N LEU A 824 -37.29 39.78 8.63
CA LEU A 824 -36.74 38.43 8.81
C LEU A 824 -35.56 38.35 9.79
N ALA A 825 -35.00 39.49 10.21
CA ALA A 825 -33.86 39.55 11.13
C ALA A 825 -34.27 39.09 12.52
N VAL A 826 -33.63 38.06 13.07
CA VAL A 826 -33.91 37.58 14.44
C VAL A 826 -33.37 38.59 15.48
N PRO A 827 -34.15 38.98 16.50
CA PRO A 827 -33.68 39.90 17.54
C PRO A 827 -32.42 39.36 18.23
N GLY A 828 -31.30 40.08 18.13
CA GLY A 828 -30.04 39.72 18.81
C GLY A 828 -29.00 38.99 17.95
N ASP A 829 -29.25 38.73 16.67
CA ASP A 829 -28.24 38.17 15.77
C ASP A 829 -27.20 39.25 15.35
N PRO A 830 -25.91 39.09 15.68
CA PRO A 830 -24.87 40.05 15.30
C PRO A 830 -24.64 40.12 13.78
N ALA A 831 -25.08 39.12 12.99
CA ALA A 831 -24.96 39.13 11.53
C ALA A 831 -25.97 40.07 10.84
N ALA A 832 -26.95 40.61 11.57
CA ALA A 832 -27.97 41.53 11.05
C ALA A 832 -27.66 43.02 11.32
N ARG A 833 -26.43 43.36 11.75
CA ARG A 833 -25.98 44.75 11.99
C ARG A 833 -25.00 45.23 10.94
#